data_AF-A0A1X1XBH4-F1
#
_entry.id   AF-A0A1X1XBH4-F1
#
_cell.length_a   1.000
_cell.length_b   1.000
_cell.length_c   1.000
_cell.angle_alpha   90.00
_cell.angle_beta   90.00
_cell.angle_gamma   90.00
#
_symmetry.space_group_name_H-M   'P 1'
#
loop_
_entity.id
_entity.type
_entity.pdbx_description
1 polymer ?
#
loop_
_entity_poly.entity_id
_entity_poly.type
_entity_poly.pdbx_seq_one_letter_code
_entity_poly.pdbx_strand_id
1 'polypeptide(L)'
;MVDPWPMIGRQGDVDAIMRSIVDARGVALAGRAGVGKSRLAREAIRAAAADGWTVRTIAATATSRPIPLGAFSQWTDDVENAPLALARRVIGALTDGAQRDRLLVFVDDAHLLDDVSALVVHQLAHSRAAALILAIRTGEPAPSAVTALWKDGLLLRHDLEPLTRREIDDLVAEVFGAPPYQQCAERLWHLTSGNVLYLRQLIEQERRAERMTIQDGAVRWHGNTEISGSLAELLDAHIGAIPAAVRDVVDLVAVSEPVDWQCLRLIADQDAIEDAEQRDLIRVSGGDVYIGHPLYAESRLNRCGSSRLRRLRGQVAAAMKDGGGIAKTVKRGLLWLESDLPPEPGVLLSAATAASSLLDFETAERLFTAVAATGVGSQARIPLAYSLFMMEKGELALEVLDGVEVDEATESAFINYMVMRASNLLWGMRSPERSWRLIDEALETAQGARRQQLLIFRANQLALAAQPVQVLETTAEVDYEQLDWYGVTMGYSAESLAHAELGHLDRAVLRAVDASEALVLSEQGKFLQQPVTEFHTFALAAAGRIPDAVEIAERHCRAQRDEPVAIRAVASEILGMAMLAAGDLQAALRLLPDEITDEMTNNFNVANSFYRFHLMRAQALARSGDADAAERALTTARTHRHPAYVYVASTEMLTAAWLGAVRSRTTEARRLAREAAEFARAHHQFAREVCYLQTAVQFDDVDAAGRLAELATQVQGPRATVAARYAAALSADDAAELEGASTDFEDIGDLLAAADAAGQAAVSYRRAGRAGSAMTAASRARSLAARCGGATSPAIAAASFTPPFTAREREVAVLVARGLSNREIAQTVSLSVRTVESHIYRASIKAGVSGRAALAQLMRGAEQLR
;
A
#
# COMPACT_ATOMS: atom_id res chain seq x y z
N MET A 1 19.65 -4.27 -37.99
CA MET A 1 18.37 -5.00 -38.11
C MET A 1 17.62 -4.72 -36.83
N VAL A 2 16.52 -3.96 -36.90
CA VAL A 2 15.67 -3.70 -35.73
C VAL A 2 14.77 -4.92 -35.59
N ASP A 3 14.86 -5.64 -34.47
CA ASP A 3 13.92 -6.73 -34.17
C ASP A 3 12.48 -6.21 -34.35
N PRO A 4 11.59 -6.97 -35.00
CA PRO A 4 10.22 -6.55 -35.18
C PRO A 4 9.57 -6.37 -33.80
N TRP A 5 9.08 -5.15 -33.53
CA TRP A 5 8.35 -4.84 -32.30
C TRP A 5 7.24 -5.89 -32.04
N PRO A 6 7.11 -6.42 -30.82
CA PRO A 6 6.16 -7.49 -30.53
C PRO A 6 4.72 -7.05 -30.78
N MET A 7 3.89 -8.00 -31.20
CA MET A 7 2.47 -7.80 -31.46
C MET A 7 1.65 -8.49 -30.36
N ILE A 8 1.17 -7.73 -29.40
CA ILE A 8 0.40 -8.22 -28.25
C ILE A 8 -1.08 -7.80 -28.39
N GLY A 9 -2.00 -8.66 -27.95
CA GLY A 9 -3.44 -8.38 -27.90
C GLY A 9 -4.19 -8.44 -29.24
N ARG A 10 -3.48 -8.51 -30.38
CA ARG A 10 -4.07 -8.39 -31.73
C ARG A 10 -4.30 -9.69 -32.48
N GLN A 11 -4.07 -10.84 -31.85
CA GLN A 11 -4.25 -12.14 -32.52
C GLN A 11 -5.72 -12.35 -32.94
N GLY A 12 -6.68 -12.01 -32.08
CA GLY A 12 -8.10 -12.10 -32.41
C GLY A 12 -8.52 -11.20 -33.57
N ASP A 13 -7.89 -10.02 -33.71
CA ASP A 13 -8.10 -9.11 -34.83
C ASP A 13 -7.58 -9.71 -36.15
N VAL A 14 -6.39 -10.34 -36.14
CA VAL A 14 -5.83 -11.03 -37.31
C VAL A 14 -6.75 -12.17 -37.74
N ASP A 15 -7.22 -13.00 -36.81
CA ASP A 15 -8.11 -14.12 -37.10
C ASP A 15 -9.48 -13.65 -37.63
N ALA A 16 -9.99 -12.51 -37.15
CA ALA A 16 -11.21 -11.90 -37.66
C ALA A 16 -11.06 -11.36 -39.10
N ILE A 17 -9.92 -10.73 -39.40
CA ILE A 17 -9.59 -10.28 -40.76
C ILE A 17 -9.49 -11.48 -41.71
N MET A 18 -8.78 -12.54 -41.29
CA MET A 18 -8.62 -13.74 -42.11
C MET A 18 -9.96 -14.42 -42.41
N ARG A 19 -10.86 -14.52 -41.42
CA ARG A 19 -12.25 -14.99 -41.65
C ARG A 19 -13.00 -14.09 -42.64
N SER A 20 -12.88 -12.77 -42.51
CA SER A 20 -13.54 -11.81 -43.41
C SER A 20 -13.04 -11.91 -44.85
N ILE A 21 -11.76 -12.24 -45.06
CA ILE A 21 -11.18 -12.47 -46.39
C ILE A 21 -11.80 -13.72 -47.04
N VAL A 22 -12.06 -14.76 -46.26
CA VAL A 22 -12.67 -16.03 -46.73
C VAL A 22 -14.17 -15.89 -46.95
N ASP A 23 -14.89 -15.31 -45.98
CA ASP A 23 -16.36 -15.31 -45.93
C ASP A 23 -16.99 -14.13 -46.68
N ALA A 24 -16.40 -12.94 -46.54
CA ALA A 24 -16.96 -11.67 -47.04
C ALA A 24 -16.11 -11.03 -48.15
N ARG A 25 -15.02 -11.68 -48.57
CA ARG A 25 -14.08 -11.18 -49.59
C ARG A 25 -13.53 -9.77 -49.25
N GLY A 26 -13.45 -9.41 -47.98
CA GLY A 26 -12.65 -8.27 -47.54
C GLY A 26 -13.15 -7.48 -46.33
N VAL A 27 -12.29 -6.57 -45.87
CA VAL A 27 -12.46 -5.76 -44.65
C VAL A 27 -11.94 -4.33 -44.86
N ALA A 28 -12.63 -3.36 -44.27
CA ALA A 28 -12.18 -1.98 -44.11
C ALA A 28 -11.76 -1.74 -42.65
N LEU A 29 -10.46 -1.66 -42.41
CA LEU A 29 -9.84 -1.32 -41.13
C LEU A 29 -9.92 0.19 -40.91
N ALA A 30 -10.80 0.63 -40.02
CA ALA A 30 -10.93 2.03 -39.62
C ALA A 30 -10.28 2.25 -38.25
N GLY A 31 -9.77 3.44 -37.97
CA GLY A 31 -9.14 3.73 -36.67
C GLY A 31 -8.27 4.99 -36.70
N ARG A 32 -7.95 5.55 -35.53
CA ARG A 32 -7.15 6.79 -35.41
C ARG A 32 -5.74 6.61 -35.98
N ALA A 33 -5.01 7.70 -36.21
CA ALA A 33 -3.61 7.61 -36.62
C ALA A 33 -2.76 6.89 -35.54
N GLY A 34 -1.81 6.03 -35.96
CA GLY A 34 -0.87 5.38 -35.05
C GLY A 34 -1.36 4.13 -34.29
N VAL A 35 -2.64 3.78 -34.35
CA VAL A 35 -3.21 2.61 -33.63
C VAL A 35 -2.78 1.24 -34.18
N GLY A 36 -2.06 1.19 -35.31
CA GLY A 36 -1.45 -0.06 -35.82
C GLY A 36 -2.12 -0.71 -37.03
N LYS A 37 -3.10 -0.06 -37.69
CA LYS A 37 -3.85 -0.58 -38.86
C LYS A 37 -2.95 -1.22 -39.93
N SER A 38 -1.93 -0.51 -40.40
CA SER A 38 -1.04 -1.01 -41.46
C SER A 38 -0.15 -2.17 -40.98
N ARG A 39 0.18 -2.25 -39.68
CA ARG A 39 0.91 -3.40 -39.13
C ARG A 39 0.01 -4.62 -39.05
N LEU A 40 -1.23 -4.45 -38.57
CA LEU A 40 -2.23 -5.50 -38.51
C LEU A 40 -2.53 -6.07 -39.92
N ALA A 41 -2.73 -5.20 -40.91
CA ALA A 41 -2.91 -5.61 -42.30
C ALA A 41 -1.73 -6.41 -42.84
N ARG A 42 -0.48 -6.01 -42.51
CA ARG A 42 0.73 -6.75 -42.94
C ARG A 42 0.82 -8.15 -42.33
N GLU A 43 0.39 -8.35 -41.10
CA GLU A 43 0.38 -9.70 -40.50
C GLU A 43 -0.70 -10.58 -41.15
N ALA A 44 -1.90 -10.04 -41.39
CA ALA A 44 -2.93 -10.75 -42.15
C ALA A 44 -2.47 -11.10 -43.57
N ILE A 45 -1.77 -10.18 -44.24
CA ILE A 45 -1.15 -10.42 -45.56
C ILE A 45 -0.13 -11.56 -45.51
N ARG A 46 0.73 -11.60 -44.48
CA ARG A 46 1.71 -12.70 -44.34
C ARG A 46 1.02 -14.03 -44.11
N ALA A 47 -0.03 -14.07 -43.27
CA ALA A 47 -0.84 -15.26 -43.05
C ALA A 47 -1.51 -15.73 -44.35
N ALA A 48 -2.14 -14.83 -45.09
CA ALA A 48 -2.76 -15.14 -46.38
C ALA A 48 -1.73 -15.64 -47.42
N ALA A 49 -0.55 -15.03 -47.50
CA ALA A 49 0.51 -15.47 -48.40
C ALA A 49 0.99 -16.89 -48.05
N ALA A 50 1.11 -17.22 -46.76
CA ALA A 50 1.44 -18.57 -46.30
C ALA A 50 0.37 -19.60 -46.70
N ASP A 51 -0.91 -19.20 -46.73
CA ASP A 51 -2.05 -20.01 -47.19
C ASP A 51 -2.19 -20.06 -48.73
N GLY A 52 -1.22 -19.49 -49.46
CA GLY A 52 -1.13 -19.54 -50.92
C GLY A 52 -1.95 -18.48 -51.65
N TRP A 53 -2.28 -17.36 -51.00
CA TRP A 53 -2.87 -16.20 -51.66
C TRP A 53 -1.83 -15.39 -52.43
N THR A 54 -2.20 -14.91 -53.61
CA THR A 54 -1.43 -13.90 -54.33
C THR A 54 -1.76 -12.53 -53.76
N VAL A 55 -0.77 -11.80 -53.24
CA VAL A 55 -0.99 -10.50 -52.61
C VAL A 55 -0.51 -9.36 -53.51
N ARG A 56 -1.28 -8.27 -53.56
CA ARG A 56 -0.92 -6.98 -54.18
C ARG A 56 -1.12 -5.86 -53.15
N THR A 57 -0.11 -5.01 -52.97
CA THR A 57 -0.15 -3.92 -51.98
C THR A 57 -0.08 -2.57 -52.69
N ILE A 58 -0.99 -1.68 -52.31
CA ILE A 58 -1.14 -0.32 -52.80
C ILE A 58 -1.03 0.63 -51.61
N ALA A 59 -0.28 1.71 -51.76
CA ALA A 59 -0.22 2.77 -50.76
C ALA A 59 -0.77 4.05 -51.38
N ALA A 60 -1.86 4.58 -50.82
CA ALA A 60 -2.37 5.89 -51.20
C ALA A 60 -1.64 6.97 -50.40
N THR A 61 -1.11 7.97 -51.10
CA THR A 61 -0.42 9.12 -50.48
C THR A 61 -1.09 10.43 -50.87
N ALA A 62 -0.93 11.46 -50.04
CA ALA A 62 -1.42 12.80 -50.36
C ALA A 62 -0.83 13.35 -51.67
N THR A 63 0.40 12.96 -52.01
CA THR A 63 1.07 13.32 -53.27
C THR A 63 0.52 12.58 -54.48
N SER A 64 -0.03 11.38 -54.31
CA SER A 64 -0.66 10.59 -55.39
C SER A 64 -2.10 10.99 -55.68
N ARG A 65 -2.81 11.58 -54.70
CA ARG A 65 -4.23 11.97 -54.81
C ARG A 65 -4.59 12.92 -55.96
N PRO A 66 -3.77 13.92 -56.36
CA PRO A 66 -4.09 14.77 -57.50
C PRO A 66 -3.79 14.11 -58.86
N ILE A 67 -3.14 12.94 -58.89
CA ILE A 67 -2.77 12.22 -60.12
C ILE A 67 -3.83 11.15 -60.38
N PRO A 68 -4.54 11.14 -61.53
CA PRO A 68 -5.47 10.08 -61.87
C PRO A 68 -4.77 8.71 -61.86
N LEU A 69 -5.30 7.74 -61.12
CA LEU A 69 -4.67 6.44 -60.90
C LEU A 69 -3.28 6.50 -60.25
N GLY A 70 -2.96 7.57 -59.53
CA GLY A 70 -1.64 7.77 -58.91
C GLY A 70 -1.22 6.62 -57.98
N ALA A 71 -2.18 6.05 -57.23
CA ALA A 71 -1.95 4.91 -56.34
C ALA A 71 -1.66 3.59 -57.10
N PHE A 72 -2.07 3.49 -58.36
CA PHE A 72 -1.90 2.30 -59.21
C PHE A 72 -0.82 2.45 -60.27
N SER A 73 0.02 3.49 -60.20
CA SER A 73 1.07 3.81 -61.17
C SER A 73 2.00 2.64 -61.52
N GLN A 74 2.21 1.67 -60.62
CA GLN A 74 3.00 0.47 -60.89
C GLN A 74 2.32 -0.57 -61.82
N TRP A 75 1.05 -0.37 -62.18
CA TRP A 75 0.28 -1.24 -63.08
C TRP A 75 -0.27 -0.48 -64.31
N THR A 76 0.17 0.75 -64.55
CA THR A 76 -0.26 1.56 -65.68
C THR A 76 0.84 2.48 -66.17
N ASP A 77 1.20 2.36 -67.45
CA ASP A 77 2.23 3.19 -68.08
C ASP A 77 1.67 4.40 -68.87
N ASP A 78 0.33 4.48 -69.06
CA ASP A 78 -0.27 5.41 -70.04
C ASP A 78 -1.61 6.00 -69.57
N VAL A 79 -1.66 7.34 -69.39
CA VAL A 79 -2.77 8.07 -68.71
C VAL A 79 -3.76 8.70 -69.70
N GLU A 80 -3.53 8.59 -71.01
CA GLU A 80 -4.28 9.35 -72.04
C GLU A 80 -5.70 8.83 -72.38
N ASN A 81 -6.29 7.94 -71.58
CA ASN A 81 -7.55 7.26 -71.92
C ASN A 81 -8.71 7.58 -70.97
N ALA A 82 -9.95 7.30 -71.41
CA ALA A 82 -11.15 7.51 -70.59
C ALA A 82 -11.09 6.73 -69.25
N PRO A 83 -11.54 7.30 -68.12
CA PRO A 83 -11.36 6.75 -66.77
C PRO A 83 -11.81 5.29 -66.59
N LEU A 84 -12.94 4.90 -67.21
CA LEU A 84 -13.47 3.54 -67.12
C LEU A 84 -12.60 2.50 -67.88
N ALA A 85 -11.99 2.92 -69.00
CA ALA A 85 -11.10 2.07 -69.78
C ALA A 85 -9.74 1.90 -69.10
N LEU A 86 -9.27 2.93 -68.39
CA LEU A 86 -8.09 2.84 -67.53
C LEU A 86 -8.35 1.92 -66.33
N ALA A 87 -9.50 2.08 -65.64
CA ALA A 87 -9.86 1.23 -64.51
C ALA A 87 -9.91 -0.26 -64.88
N ARG A 88 -10.51 -0.62 -66.02
CA ARG A 88 -10.55 -2.01 -66.52
C ARG A 88 -9.16 -2.58 -66.82
N ARG A 89 -8.24 -1.77 -67.34
CA ARG A 89 -6.86 -2.20 -67.60
C ARG A 89 -6.10 -2.47 -66.31
N VAL A 90 -6.21 -1.57 -65.33
CA VAL A 90 -5.59 -1.77 -64.01
C VAL A 90 -6.15 -3.02 -63.34
N ILE A 91 -7.46 -3.26 -63.41
CA ILE A 91 -8.07 -4.50 -62.89
C ILE A 91 -7.49 -5.73 -63.60
N GLY A 92 -7.41 -5.70 -64.93
CA GLY A 92 -6.81 -6.77 -65.73
C GLY A 92 -5.38 -7.08 -65.29
N ALA A 93 -4.54 -6.05 -65.17
CA ALA A 93 -3.14 -6.17 -64.73
C ALA A 93 -3.01 -6.67 -63.27
N LEU A 94 -3.91 -6.27 -62.37
CA LEU A 94 -3.92 -6.75 -60.99
C LEU A 94 -4.31 -8.23 -60.88
N THR A 95 -5.21 -8.69 -61.74
CA THR A 95 -5.69 -10.08 -61.77
C THR A 95 -4.79 -11.02 -62.58
N ASP A 96 -3.87 -10.48 -63.38
CA ASP A 96 -3.00 -11.27 -64.24
C ASP A 96 -2.05 -12.18 -63.42
N GLY A 97 -1.96 -13.44 -63.84
CA GLY A 97 -1.20 -14.48 -63.13
C GLY A 97 -1.73 -14.92 -61.76
N ALA A 98 -2.86 -14.37 -61.29
CA ALA A 98 -3.46 -14.75 -60.01
C ALA A 98 -4.57 -15.81 -60.19
N GLN A 99 -4.69 -16.75 -59.24
CA GLN A 99 -5.85 -17.63 -59.20
C GLN A 99 -7.10 -16.82 -58.85
N ARG A 100 -8.18 -17.02 -59.62
CA ARG A 100 -9.42 -16.23 -59.59
C ARG A 100 -10.05 -16.08 -58.19
N ASP A 101 -9.83 -17.06 -57.32
CA ASP A 101 -10.39 -17.10 -55.96
C ASP A 101 -9.39 -16.81 -54.84
N ARG A 102 -8.11 -16.54 -55.17
CA ARG A 102 -7.01 -16.37 -54.19
C ARG A 102 -6.15 -15.14 -54.45
N LEU A 103 -6.79 -14.03 -54.84
CA LEU A 103 -6.14 -12.73 -54.96
C LEU A 103 -6.54 -11.84 -53.77
N LEU A 104 -5.55 -11.29 -53.06
CA LEU A 104 -5.73 -10.33 -51.97
C LEU A 104 -5.11 -8.99 -52.36
N VAL A 105 -5.90 -7.92 -52.30
CA VAL A 105 -5.43 -6.55 -52.56
C VAL A 105 -5.52 -5.74 -51.27
N PHE A 106 -4.38 -5.25 -50.79
CA PHE A 106 -4.31 -4.34 -49.65
C PHE A 106 -4.12 -2.91 -50.13
N VAL A 107 -4.96 -1.99 -49.66
CA VAL A 107 -4.81 -0.55 -49.89
C VAL A 107 -4.59 0.16 -48.56
N ASP A 108 -3.39 0.69 -48.36
CA ASP A 108 -3.03 1.51 -47.20
C ASP A 108 -3.51 2.95 -47.40
N ASP A 109 -4.04 3.55 -46.34
CA ASP A 109 -4.58 4.92 -46.29
C ASP A 109 -5.59 5.27 -47.43
N ALA A 110 -6.57 4.40 -47.69
CA ALA A 110 -7.53 4.49 -48.82
C ALA A 110 -8.38 5.78 -48.88
N HIS A 111 -8.45 6.58 -47.82
CA HIS A 111 -9.05 7.92 -47.81
C HIS A 111 -8.28 8.93 -48.69
N LEU A 112 -7.03 8.63 -49.06
CA LEU A 112 -6.18 9.46 -49.92
C LEU A 112 -6.25 9.06 -51.40
N LEU A 113 -7.08 8.09 -51.79
CA LEU A 113 -7.25 7.72 -53.20
C LEU A 113 -7.88 8.87 -53.99
N ASP A 114 -7.49 9.01 -55.26
CA ASP A 114 -8.24 9.79 -56.25
C ASP A 114 -9.54 9.07 -56.66
N ASP A 115 -10.47 9.79 -57.28
CA ASP A 115 -11.78 9.25 -57.64
C ASP A 115 -11.70 8.07 -58.63
N VAL A 116 -10.71 8.06 -59.52
CA VAL A 116 -10.53 6.97 -60.51
C VAL A 116 -9.90 5.74 -59.85
N SER A 117 -8.92 5.93 -58.97
CA SER A 117 -8.38 4.85 -58.12
C SER A 117 -9.44 4.25 -57.19
N ALA A 118 -10.28 5.10 -56.58
CA ALA A 118 -11.39 4.65 -55.73
C ALA A 118 -12.41 3.81 -56.54
N LEU A 119 -12.67 4.20 -57.79
CA LEU A 119 -13.54 3.43 -58.70
C LEU A 119 -12.95 2.04 -59.02
N VAL A 120 -11.63 1.91 -59.20
CA VAL A 120 -10.95 0.61 -59.40
C VAL A 120 -11.18 -0.31 -58.20
N VAL A 121 -10.94 0.19 -56.98
CA VAL A 121 -11.15 -0.57 -55.74
C VAL A 121 -12.61 -0.99 -55.60
N HIS A 122 -13.55 -0.07 -55.89
CA HIS A 122 -14.98 -0.37 -55.89
C HIS A 122 -15.36 -1.47 -56.88
N GLN A 123 -14.85 -1.41 -58.11
CA GLN A 123 -15.11 -2.45 -59.12
C GLN A 123 -14.50 -3.81 -58.76
N LEU A 124 -13.32 -3.84 -58.15
CA LEU A 124 -12.72 -5.09 -57.65
C LEU A 124 -13.59 -5.77 -56.59
N ALA A 125 -14.14 -5.00 -55.65
CA ALA A 125 -15.06 -5.50 -54.63
C ALA A 125 -16.37 -6.00 -55.25
N HIS A 126 -16.99 -5.17 -56.10
CA HIS A 126 -18.30 -5.45 -56.68
C HIS A 126 -18.28 -6.68 -57.62
N SER A 127 -17.23 -6.81 -58.44
CA SER A 127 -17.06 -7.97 -59.33
C SER A 127 -16.52 -9.22 -58.63
N ARG A 128 -16.18 -9.12 -57.33
CA ARG A 128 -15.53 -10.17 -56.53
C ARG A 128 -14.25 -10.71 -57.17
N ALA A 129 -13.52 -9.85 -57.88
CA ALA A 129 -12.28 -10.21 -58.57
C ALA A 129 -11.08 -10.38 -57.61
N ALA A 130 -11.17 -9.80 -56.41
CA ALA A 130 -10.16 -9.94 -55.35
C ALA A 130 -10.82 -9.83 -53.97
N ALA A 131 -10.18 -10.42 -52.96
CA ALA A 131 -10.44 -10.04 -51.57
C ALA A 131 -9.71 -8.73 -51.24
N LEU A 132 -10.31 -7.86 -50.45
CA LEU A 132 -9.75 -6.53 -50.14
C LEU A 132 -9.43 -6.33 -48.66
N ILE A 133 -8.32 -5.67 -48.36
CA ILE A 133 -8.08 -5.04 -47.06
C ILE A 133 -7.89 -3.54 -47.32
N LEU A 134 -8.69 -2.68 -46.70
CA LEU A 134 -8.54 -1.23 -46.81
C LEU A 134 -8.18 -0.65 -45.44
N ALA A 135 -7.16 0.19 -45.34
CA ALA A 135 -6.87 0.95 -44.12
C ALA A 135 -7.37 2.40 -44.27
N ILE A 136 -8.16 2.87 -43.30
CA ILE A 136 -8.82 4.19 -43.33
C ILE A 136 -8.63 4.88 -41.98
N ARG A 137 -8.43 6.20 -42.01
CA ARG A 137 -8.35 7.02 -40.81
C ARG A 137 -9.76 7.51 -40.45
N THR A 138 -10.17 7.30 -39.20
CA THR A 138 -11.42 7.86 -38.68
C THR A 138 -11.28 9.38 -38.55
N GLY A 139 -12.32 10.12 -38.94
CA GLY A 139 -12.36 11.59 -38.92
C GLY A 139 -11.98 12.28 -40.23
N GLU A 140 -11.31 11.56 -41.15
CA GLU A 140 -10.93 12.10 -42.46
C GLU A 140 -11.99 11.81 -43.54
N PRO A 141 -12.30 12.77 -44.44
CA PRO A 141 -13.22 12.53 -45.55
C PRO A 141 -12.58 11.58 -46.59
N ALA A 142 -13.24 10.46 -46.85
CA ALA A 142 -12.85 9.50 -47.88
C ALA A 142 -13.70 9.66 -49.17
N PRO A 143 -13.20 9.26 -50.36
CA PRO A 143 -13.97 9.27 -51.59
C PRO A 143 -15.28 8.48 -51.47
N SER A 144 -16.33 8.95 -52.15
CA SER A 144 -17.67 8.33 -52.07
C SER A 144 -17.64 6.84 -52.44
N ALA A 145 -16.90 6.47 -53.48
CA ALA A 145 -16.73 5.08 -53.92
C ALA A 145 -16.03 4.18 -52.88
N VAL A 146 -15.15 4.73 -52.03
CA VAL A 146 -14.56 4.00 -50.90
C VAL A 146 -15.60 3.84 -49.79
N THR A 147 -16.34 4.90 -49.45
CA THR A 147 -17.38 4.83 -48.40
C THR A 147 -18.56 3.94 -48.77
N ALA A 148 -18.87 3.79 -50.06
CA ALA A 148 -19.92 2.90 -50.55
C ALA A 148 -19.62 1.42 -50.25
N LEU A 149 -18.34 1.02 -50.20
CA LEU A 149 -17.95 -0.38 -50.04
C LEU A 149 -18.50 -1.03 -48.76
N TRP A 150 -18.49 -0.35 -47.62
CA TRP A 150 -19.08 -0.88 -46.39
C TRP A 150 -20.54 -0.45 -46.17
N LYS A 151 -21.00 0.62 -46.83
CA LYS A 151 -22.42 1.00 -46.80
C LYS A 151 -23.30 0.02 -47.59
N ASP A 152 -22.79 -0.47 -48.70
CA ASP A 152 -23.48 -1.38 -49.62
C ASP A 152 -23.22 -2.87 -49.27
N GLY A 153 -22.55 -3.12 -48.14
CA GLY A 153 -22.28 -4.48 -47.63
C GLY A 153 -21.23 -5.26 -48.43
N LEU A 154 -20.39 -4.60 -49.23
CA LEU A 154 -19.31 -5.24 -50.00
C LEU A 154 -18.06 -5.53 -49.15
N LEU A 155 -17.83 -4.76 -48.07
CA LEU A 155 -16.76 -4.99 -47.09
C LEU A 155 -17.29 -4.87 -45.67
N LEU A 156 -16.78 -5.69 -44.76
CA LEU A 156 -17.01 -5.53 -43.31
C LEU A 156 -16.14 -4.38 -42.78
N ARG A 157 -16.73 -3.45 -42.03
CA ARG A 157 -15.96 -2.41 -41.33
C ARG A 157 -15.50 -2.95 -39.97
N HIS A 158 -14.20 -2.88 -39.72
CA HIS A 158 -13.58 -3.24 -38.44
C HIS A 158 -12.90 -2.01 -37.85
N ASP A 159 -13.46 -1.46 -36.78
CA ASP A 159 -12.90 -0.29 -36.09
C ASP A 159 -11.84 -0.76 -35.07
N LEU A 160 -10.60 -0.30 -35.27
CA LEU A 160 -9.44 -0.65 -34.46
C LEU A 160 -9.25 0.35 -33.33
N GLU A 161 -9.54 -0.08 -32.12
CA GLU A 161 -9.36 0.70 -30.89
C GLU A 161 -7.87 0.79 -30.48
N PRO A 162 -7.46 1.78 -29.65
CA PRO A 162 -6.15 1.78 -28.99
C PRO A 162 -5.93 0.53 -28.11
N LEU A 163 -4.68 0.24 -27.74
CA LEU A 163 -4.40 -0.83 -26.78
C LEU A 163 -4.99 -0.49 -25.41
N THR A 164 -5.41 -1.52 -24.69
CA THR A 164 -5.83 -1.45 -23.28
C THR A 164 -4.63 -1.42 -22.35
N ARG A 165 -4.83 -0.98 -21.09
CA ARG A 165 -3.76 -0.92 -20.08
C ARG A 165 -3.07 -2.28 -19.90
N ARG A 166 -3.84 -3.36 -19.84
CA ARG A 166 -3.31 -4.72 -19.73
C ARG A 166 -2.43 -5.09 -20.92
N GLU A 167 -2.84 -4.76 -22.14
CA GLU A 167 -2.05 -5.03 -23.34
C GLU A 167 -0.76 -4.19 -23.39
N ILE A 168 -0.75 -2.98 -22.79
CA ILE A 168 0.48 -2.21 -22.61
C ILE A 168 1.41 -2.92 -21.63
N ASP A 169 0.89 -3.39 -20.49
CA ASP A 169 1.70 -4.08 -19.48
C ASP A 169 2.33 -5.36 -20.05
N ASP A 170 1.53 -6.15 -20.78
CA ASP A 170 1.98 -7.35 -21.48
C ASP A 170 3.04 -7.01 -22.57
N LEU A 171 2.85 -5.92 -23.30
CA LEU A 171 3.83 -5.44 -24.30
C LEU A 171 5.15 -5.01 -23.64
N VAL A 172 5.10 -4.31 -22.52
CA VAL A 172 6.31 -3.89 -21.78
C VAL A 172 7.02 -5.12 -21.22
N ALA A 173 6.28 -6.08 -20.68
CA ALA A 173 6.82 -7.35 -20.20
C ALA A 173 7.57 -8.10 -21.31
N GLU A 174 7.00 -8.17 -22.51
CA GLU A 174 7.63 -8.81 -23.67
C GLU A 174 8.89 -8.05 -24.15
N VAL A 175 8.84 -6.71 -24.17
CA VAL A 175 9.96 -5.87 -24.66
C VAL A 175 11.17 -5.90 -23.72
N PHE A 176 10.94 -5.95 -22.40
CA PHE A 176 12.00 -5.89 -21.39
C PHE A 176 12.30 -7.24 -20.71
N GLY A 177 11.47 -8.26 -20.90
CA GLY A 177 11.58 -9.55 -20.20
C GLY A 177 11.16 -9.50 -18.73
N ALA A 178 10.52 -8.42 -18.28
CA ALA A 178 10.08 -8.18 -16.90
C ALA A 178 8.85 -7.26 -16.90
N PRO A 179 7.86 -7.47 -16.01
CA PRO A 179 6.66 -6.64 -15.95
C PRO A 179 6.98 -5.19 -15.52
N PRO A 180 6.20 -4.19 -15.94
CA PRO A 180 6.36 -2.82 -15.46
C PRO A 180 5.95 -2.69 -13.99
N TYR A 181 6.68 -1.85 -13.25
CA TYR A 181 6.23 -1.38 -11.93
C TYR A 181 4.98 -0.50 -12.09
N GLN A 182 4.10 -0.45 -11.07
CA GLN A 182 2.79 0.21 -11.16
C GLN A 182 2.88 1.67 -11.67
N GLN A 183 3.79 2.46 -11.12
CA GLN A 183 4.00 3.85 -11.54
C GLN A 183 4.46 3.97 -13.00
N CYS A 184 5.29 3.03 -13.48
CA CYS A 184 5.75 2.98 -14.87
C CYS A 184 4.57 2.70 -15.81
N ALA A 185 3.75 1.69 -15.48
CA ALA A 185 2.56 1.33 -16.21
C ALA A 185 1.54 2.47 -16.28
N GLU A 186 1.28 3.14 -15.14
CA GLU A 186 0.37 4.29 -15.05
C GLU A 186 0.84 5.45 -15.91
N ARG A 187 2.14 5.76 -15.87
CA ARG A 187 2.74 6.83 -16.66
C ARG A 187 2.69 6.53 -18.17
N LEU A 188 2.99 5.30 -18.58
CA LEU A 188 2.90 4.87 -19.99
C LEU A 188 1.47 4.92 -20.50
N TRP A 189 0.51 4.41 -19.71
CA TRP A 189 -0.91 4.48 -20.02
C TRP A 189 -1.38 5.93 -20.19
N HIS A 190 -1.08 6.77 -19.21
CA HIS A 190 -1.46 8.18 -19.21
C HIS A 190 -0.92 8.91 -20.44
N LEU A 191 0.40 8.83 -20.70
CA LEU A 191 1.02 9.55 -21.81
C LEU A 191 0.51 9.08 -23.18
N THR A 192 0.35 7.77 -23.37
CA THR A 192 0.11 7.21 -24.71
C THR A 192 -1.37 6.99 -25.01
N SER A 193 -2.22 6.89 -23.99
CA SER A 193 -3.64 6.55 -24.12
C SER A 193 -3.88 5.32 -25.03
N GLY A 194 -2.99 4.32 -24.96
CA GLY A 194 -3.07 3.12 -25.78
C GLY A 194 -2.60 3.26 -27.24
N ASN A 195 -2.11 4.44 -27.65
CA ASN A 195 -1.59 4.64 -29.01
C ASN A 195 -0.24 3.94 -29.19
N VAL A 196 -0.25 2.86 -29.98
CA VAL A 196 0.91 1.98 -30.20
C VAL A 196 2.12 2.73 -30.77
N LEU A 197 1.90 3.70 -31.66
CA LEU A 197 2.98 4.48 -32.25
C LEU A 197 3.69 5.33 -31.19
N TYR A 198 2.93 6.01 -30.34
CA TYR A 198 3.48 6.83 -29.26
C TYR A 198 4.17 5.96 -28.22
N LEU A 199 3.54 4.85 -27.83
CA LEU A 199 4.10 3.89 -26.88
C LEU A 199 5.45 3.35 -27.34
N ARG A 200 5.54 2.91 -28.61
CA ARG A 200 6.79 2.43 -29.19
C ARG A 200 7.87 3.49 -29.20
N GLN A 201 7.56 4.71 -29.66
CA GLN A 201 8.53 5.81 -29.70
C GLN A 201 9.03 6.17 -28.29
N LEU A 202 8.12 6.25 -27.32
CA LEU A 202 8.44 6.58 -25.94
C LEU A 202 9.32 5.50 -25.30
N ILE A 203 8.96 4.21 -25.43
CA ILE A 203 9.77 3.11 -24.90
C ILE A 203 11.15 3.06 -25.57
N GLU A 204 11.21 3.15 -26.91
CA GLU A 204 12.50 3.13 -27.62
C GLU A 204 13.40 4.30 -27.18
N GLN A 205 12.83 5.47 -26.95
CA GLN A 205 13.55 6.66 -26.49
C GLN A 205 14.07 6.50 -25.07
N GLU A 206 13.20 6.16 -24.12
CA GLU A 206 13.57 6.07 -22.70
C GLU A 206 14.54 4.93 -22.44
N ARG A 207 14.47 3.87 -23.26
CA ARG A 207 15.47 2.80 -23.27
C ARG A 207 16.82 3.28 -23.82
N ARG A 208 16.84 4.07 -24.90
CA ARG A 208 18.08 4.66 -25.43
C ARG A 208 18.71 5.68 -24.47
N ALA A 209 17.88 6.36 -23.66
CA ALA A 209 18.32 7.31 -22.64
C ALA A 209 18.69 6.65 -21.30
N GLU A 210 18.65 5.32 -21.21
CA GLU A 210 18.93 4.53 -19.99
C GLU A 210 18.06 4.93 -18.78
N ARG A 211 16.89 5.51 -19.02
CA ARG A 211 15.94 5.93 -17.98
C ARG A 211 14.93 4.85 -17.61
N MET A 212 14.76 3.84 -18.46
CA MET A 212 13.99 2.63 -18.17
C MET A 212 14.93 1.45 -17.92
N THR A 213 14.94 0.95 -16.70
CA THR A 213 15.86 -0.12 -16.26
C THR A 213 15.11 -1.20 -15.46
N ILE A 214 15.69 -2.40 -15.37
CA ILE A 214 15.13 -3.50 -14.58
C ILE A 214 15.75 -3.44 -13.18
N GLN A 215 14.91 -3.29 -12.16
CA GLN A 215 15.28 -3.31 -10.73
C GLN A 215 14.31 -4.22 -9.99
N ASP A 216 14.81 -5.10 -9.13
CA ASP A 216 14.02 -6.06 -8.35
C ASP A 216 13.07 -6.93 -9.18
N GLY A 217 13.47 -7.27 -10.41
CA GLY A 217 12.66 -8.07 -11.33
C GLY A 217 11.49 -7.33 -12.01
N ALA A 218 11.41 -6.00 -11.90
CA ALA A 218 10.41 -5.17 -12.56
C ALA A 218 11.04 -3.99 -13.32
N VAL A 219 10.36 -3.49 -14.36
CA VAL A 219 10.81 -2.30 -15.11
C VAL A 219 10.42 -1.02 -14.37
N ARG A 220 11.42 -0.21 -14.02
CA ARG A 220 11.24 1.12 -13.43
C ARG A 220 11.62 2.20 -14.43
N TRP A 221 10.98 3.36 -14.30
CA TRP A 221 11.22 4.53 -15.14
C TRP A 221 11.63 5.72 -14.29
N HIS A 222 12.88 6.19 -14.46
CA HIS A 222 13.49 7.26 -13.68
C HIS A 222 13.52 8.60 -14.44
N GLY A 223 13.28 9.70 -13.72
CA GLY A 223 13.41 11.07 -14.23
C GLY A 223 12.20 11.58 -15.02
N ASN A 224 12.32 12.83 -15.49
CA ASN A 224 11.28 13.48 -16.31
C ASN A 224 11.42 13.09 -17.78
N THR A 225 10.28 12.99 -18.46
CA THR A 225 10.24 12.64 -19.88
C THR A 225 10.54 13.88 -20.69
N GLU A 226 11.62 13.88 -21.47
CA GLU A 226 11.82 14.88 -22.52
C GLU A 226 11.23 14.36 -23.82
N ILE A 227 10.35 15.09 -24.50
CA ILE A 227 9.87 14.62 -25.82
C ILE A 227 10.99 14.78 -26.85
N SER A 228 11.42 13.68 -27.47
CA SER A 228 12.39 13.72 -28.56
C SER A 228 11.90 14.51 -29.76
N GLY A 229 12.83 15.08 -30.55
CA GLY A 229 12.51 15.81 -31.78
C GLY A 229 11.62 15.01 -32.74
N SER A 230 11.82 13.69 -32.85
CA SER A 230 11.03 12.83 -33.72
C SER A 230 9.60 12.60 -33.23
N LEU A 231 9.38 12.47 -31.90
CA LEU A 231 8.03 12.37 -31.36
C LEU A 231 7.30 13.72 -31.47
N ALA A 232 8.00 14.83 -31.27
CA ALA A 232 7.44 16.16 -31.46
C ALA A 232 7.05 16.44 -32.92
N GLU A 233 7.88 16.06 -33.90
CA GLU A 233 7.55 16.16 -35.33
C GLU A 233 6.33 15.31 -35.72
N LEU A 234 6.20 14.11 -35.14
CA LEU A 234 5.03 13.25 -35.35
C LEU A 234 3.75 13.86 -34.77
N LEU A 235 3.83 14.50 -33.60
CA LEU A 235 2.69 15.20 -33.00
C LEU A 235 2.33 16.45 -33.83
N ASP A 236 3.31 17.23 -34.28
CA ASP A 236 3.10 18.41 -35.14
C ASP A 236 2.45 18.03 -36.47
N ALA A 237 2.91 16.95 -37.09
CA ALA A 237 2.33 16.43 -38.34
C ALA A 237 0.89 15.95 -38.16
N HIS A 238 0.54 15.45 -36.97
CA HIS A 238 -0.83 15.02 -36.66
C HIS A 238 -1.76 16.20 -36.38
N ILE A 239 -1.26 17.23 -35.72
CA ILE A 239 -2.00 18.42 -35.31
C ILE A 239 -2.17 19.44 -36.48
N GLY A 240 -1.18 19.52 -37.38
CA GLY A 240 -1.17 20.47 -38.49
C GLY A 240 -0.88 21.91 -38.07
N ALA A 241 -1.11 22.87 -38.98
CA ALA A 241 -0.88 24.29 -38.72
C ALA A 241 -1.99 24.85 -37.81
N ILE A 242 -1.63 25.18 -36.57
CA ILE A 242 -2.52 25.83 -35.60
C ILE A 242 -2.27 27.35 -35.59
N PRO A 243 -3.34 28.18 -35.68
CA PRO A 243 -3.25 29.63 -35.44
C PRO A 243 -2.62 29.96 -34.08
N ALA A 244 -1.95 31.11 -33.98
CA ALA A 244 -1.30 31.51 -32.73
C ALA A 244 -2.28 31.60 -31.54
N ALA A 245 -3.50 32.11 -31.76
CA ALA A 245 -4.51 32.22 -30.71
C ALA A 245 -4.97 30.85 -30.16
N VAL A 246 -5.22 29.89 -31.05
CA VAL A 246 -5.60 28.51 -30.65
C VAL A 246 -4.42 27.81 -29.95
N ARG A 247 -3.19 28.08 -30.38
CA ARG A 247 -1.98 27.58 -29.71
C ARG A 247 -1.82 28.14 -28.30
N ASP A 248 -2.15 29.42 -28.09
CA ASP A 248 -2.12 30.06 -26.78
C ASP A 248 -3.13 29.39 -25.82
N VAL A 249 -4.33 29.03 -26.29
CA VAL A 249 -5.31 28.25 -25.52
C VAL A 249 -4.74 26.91 -25.07
N VAL A 250 -4.14 26.14 -25.99
CA VAL A 250 -3.56 24.83 -25.68
C VAL A 250 -2.40 24.98 -24.68
N ASP A 251 -1.57 26.01 -24.82
CA ASP A 251 -0.49 26.29 -23.86
C ASP A 251 -1.03 26.58 -22.45
N LEU A 252 -2.10 27.37 -22.34
CA LEU A 252 -2.73 27.70 -21.06
C LEU A 252 -3.33 26.46 -20.38
N VAL A 253 -4.00 25.60 -21.14
CA VAL A 253 -4.57 24.35 -20.60
C VAL A 253 -3.45 23.37 -20.22
N ALA A 254 -2.39 23.27 -21.02
CA ALA A 254 -1.26 22.37 -20.74
C ALA A 254 -0.51 22.72 -19.45
N VAL A 255 -0.45 24.01 -19.10
CA VAL A 255 0.19 24.49 -17.87
C VAL A 255 -0.57 24.07 -16.61
N SER A 256 -1.88 23.87 -16.69
CA SER A 256 -2.73 23.73 -15.50
C SER A 256 -3.95 22.85 -15.75
N GLU A 257 -3.82 21.74 -16.45
CA GLU A 257 -4.92 20.78 -16.63
C GLU A 257 -5.24 20.04 -15.30
N PRO A 258 -6.53 19.84 -14.92
CA PRO A 258 -7.71 20.50 -15.48
C PRO A 258 -7.75 22.00 -15.16
N VAL A 259 -8.16 22.81 -16.15
CA VAL A 259 -8.44 24.25 -16.00
C VAL A 259 -9.96 24.46 -15.93
N ASP A 260 -10.44 25.22 -14.95
CA ASP A 260 -11.87 25.59 -14.90
C ASP A 260 -12.28 26.41 -16.14
N TRP A 261 -13.43 26.09 -16.72
CA TRP A 261 -13.94 26.76 -17.93
C TRP A 261 -14.08 28.27 -17.78
N GLN A 262 -14.53 28.75 -16.61
CA GLN A 262 -14.64 30.20 -16.36
C GLN A 262 -13.25 30.83 -16.26
N CYS A 263 -12.29 30.15 -15.64
CA CYS A 263 -10.89 30.59 -15.58
C CYS A 263 -10.31 30.76 -16.99
N LEU A 264 -10.50 29.78 -17.88
CA LEU A 264 -9.97 29.84 -19.25
C LEU A 264 -10.57 31.00 -20.07
N ARG A 265 -11.88 31.23 -19.95
CA ARG A 265 -12.58 32.35 -20.63
C ARG A 265 -12.14 33.74 -20.19
N LEU A 266 -11.52 33.87 -19.02
CA LEU A 266 -10.98 35.16 -18.55
C LEU A 266 -9.64 35.51 -19.20
N ILE A 267 -8.90 34.52 -19.69
CA ILE A 267 -7.51 34.67 -20.14
C ILE A 267 -7.29 34.30 -21.61
N ALA A 268 -8.31 33.76 -22.28
CA ALA A 268 -8.27 33.41 -23.70
C ALA A 268 -9.55 33.80 -24.43
N ASP A 269 -9.41 34.02 -25.74
CA ASP A 269 -10.52 34.41 -26.62
C ASP A 269 -11.50 33.24 -26.83
N GLN A 270 -12.80 33.54 -26.85
CA GLN A 270 -13.83 32.50 -26.93
C GLN A 270 -13.78 31.75 -28.26
N ASP A 271 -13.59 32.46 -29.37
CA ASP A 271 -13.49 31.86 -30.71
C ASP A 271 -12.29 30.90 -30.79
N ALA A 272 -11.17 31.24 -30.12
CA ALA A 272 -9.99 30.40 -30.08
C ALA A 272 -10.17 29.13 -29.23
N ILE A 273 -10.99 29.21 -28.17
CA ILE A 273 -11.34 28.05 -27.34
C ILE A 273 -12.23 27.09 -28.14
N GLU A 274 -13.26 27.61 -28.81
CA GLU A 274 -14.17 26.83 -29.67
C GLU A 274 -13.40 26.17 -30.83
N ASP A 275 -12.49 26.89 -31.48
CA ASP A 275 -11.59 26.34 -32.50
C ASP A 275 -10.66 25.24 -31.95
N ALA A 276 -10.15 25.39 -30.73
CA ALA A 276 -9.29 24.38 -30.08
C ALA A 276 -10.07 23.09 -29.77
N GLU A 277 -11.32 23.22 -29.32
CA GLU A 277 -12.23 22.10 -29.03
C GLU A 277 -12.64 21.40 -30.32
N GLN A 278 -13.02 22.14 -31.37
CA GLN A 278 -13.39 21.56 -32.67
C GLN A 278 -12.25 20.75 -33.32
N ARG A 279 -11.00 21.11 -33.00
CA ARG A 279 -9.78 20.42 -33.45
C ARG A 279 -9.34 19.28 -32.53
N ASP A 280 -10.11 18.92 -31.50
CA ASP A 280 -9.76 17.93 -30.47
C ASP A 280 -8.44 18.22 -29.74
N LEU A 281 -8.00 19.48 -29.70
CA LEU A 281 -6.77 19.90 -29.00
C LEU A 281 -6.99 20.09 -27.51
N ILE A 282 -8.23 20.43 -27.14
CA ILE A 282 -8.73 20.46 -25.77
C ILE A 282 -10.06 19.70 -25.72
N ARG A 283 -10.48 19.31 -24.51
CA ARG A 283 -11.78 18.69 -24.25
C ARG A 283 -12.41 19.30 -23.01
N VAL A 284 -13.71 19.51 -23.05
CA VAL A 284 -14.47 20.03 -21.90
C VAL A 284 -15.27 18.90 -21.27
N SER A 285 -15.14 18.71 -19.96
CA SER A 285 -15.89 17.71 -19.20
C SER A 285 -16.26 18.27 -17.82
N GLY A 286 -17.54 18.31 -17.50
CA GLY A 286 -18.01 18.73 -16.17
C GLY A 286 -17.65 20.17 -15.79
N GLY A 287 -17.39 21.06 -16.76
CA GLY A 287 -16.94 22.43 -16.52
C GLY A 287 -15.42 22.60 -16.38
N ASP A 288 -14.67 21.50 -16.42
CA ASP A 288 -13.21 21.51 -16.45
C ASP A 288 -12.71 21.24 -17.89
N VAL A 289 -11.59 21.86 -18.24
CA VAL A 289 -10.94 21.79 -19.55
C VAL A 289 -9.64 21.00 -19.45
N TYR A 290 -9.52 20.02 -20.33
CA TYR A 290 -8.44 19.05 -20.42
C TYR A 290 -7.72 19.21 -21.75
N ILE A 291 -6.45 18.82 -21.83
CA ILE A 291 -5.76 18.71 -23.11
C ILE A 291 -6.32 17.47 -23.84
N GLY A 292 -6.51 17.60 -25.14
CA GLY A 292 -7.05 16.51 -25.96
C GLY A 292 -6.18 15.24 -25.95
N HIS A 293 -4.88 15.38 -25.73
CA HIS A 293 -3.96 14.26 -25.57
C HIS A 293 -2.75 14.62 -24.68
N PRO A 294 -2.39 13.84 -23.65
CA PRO A 294 -1.31 14.19 -22.71
C PRO A 294 0.06 14.48 -23.35
N LEU A 295 0.45 13.75 -24.41
CA LEU A 295 1.68 14.07 -25.17
C LEU A 295 1.67 15.45 -25.85
N TYR A 296 0.51 16.03 -26.13
CA TYR A 296 0.44 17.42 -26.58
C TYR A 296 0.86 18.37 -25.47
N ALA A 297 0.36 18.19 -24.25
CA ALA A 297 0.76 19.02 -23.11
C ALA A 297 2.29 19.00 -22.93
N GLU A 298 2.88 17.81 -22.86
CA GLU A 298 4.33 17.62 -22.75
C GLU A 298 5.11 18.27 -23.90
N SER A 299 4.59 18.19 -25.14
CA SER A 299 5.29 18.77 -26.29
C SER A 299 5.23 20.29 -26.27
N ARG A 300 4.10 20.85 -25.82
CA ARG A 300 3.90 22.29 -25.68
C ARG A 300 4.77 22.82 -24.56
N LEU A 301 4.76 22.19 -23.39
CA LEU A 301 5.56 22.60 -22.23
C LEU A 301 7.07 22.58 -22.52
N ASN A 302 7.59 21.52 -23.15
CA ASN A 302 9.01 21.41 -23.50
C ASN A 302 9.50 22.45 -24.52
N ARG A 303 8.62 22.89 -25.43
CA ARG A 303 8.94 23.91 -26.45
C ARG A 303 8.59 25.32 -26.01
N CYS A 304 7.80 25.47 -24.95
CA CYS A 304 7.46 26.76 -24.36
C CYS A 304 8.66 27.23 -23.55
N GLY A 305 9.47 28.13 -24.11
CA GLY A 305 10.64 28.67 -23.42
C GLY A 305 10.30 29.16 -22.00
N SER A 306 11.24 29.03 -21.06
CA SER A 306 11.03 29.23 -19.63
C SER A 306 10.33 30.54 -19.26
N SER A 307 10.68 31.66 -19.92
CA SER A 307 10.04 32.96 -19.67
C SER A 307 8.56 32.97 -20.04
N ARG A 308 8.18 32.34 -21.17
CA ARG A 308 6.78 32.25 -21.59
C ARG A 308 6.00 31.34 -20.66
N LEU A 309 6.60 30.23 -20.22
CA LEU A 309 5.99 29.30 -19.28
C LEU A 309 5.65 29.99 -17.94
N ARG A 310 6.59 30.77 -17.39
CA ARG A 310 6.36 31.57 -16.17
C ARG A 310 5.19 32.54 -16.32
N ARG A 311 5.13 33.26 -17.45
CA ARG A 311 4.03 34.18 -17.76
C ARG A 311 2.67 33.48 -17.84
N LEU A 312 2.60 32.32 -18.52
CA LEU A 312 1.36 31.55 -18.64
C LEU A 312 0.88 31.03 -17.27
N ARG A 313 1.81 30.55 -16.44
CA ARG A 313 1.51 30.14 -15.05
C ARG A 313 0.92 31.29 -14.24
N GLY A 314 1.50 32.49 -14.36
CA GLY A 314 1.00 33.70 -13.71
C GLY A 314 -0.41 34.07 -14.17
N GLN A 315 -0.66 34.04 -15.48
CA GLN A 315 -2.00 34.30 -16.05
C GLN A 315 -3.06 33.34 -15.51
N VAL A 316 -2.77 32.04 -15.50
CA VAL A 316 -3.70 31.04 -14.97
C VAL A 316 -3.89 31.21 -13.46
N ALA A 317 -2.81 31.35 -12.68
CA ALA A 317 -2.87 31.48 -11.23
C ALA A 317 -3.67 32.71 -10.78
N ALA A 318 -3.57 33.82 -11.51
CA ALA A 318 -4.31 35.05 -11.24
C ALA A 318 -5.79 34.95 -11.61
N ALA A 319 -6.14 34.17 -12.64
CA ALA A 319 -7.53 33.98 -13.08
C ALA A 319 -8.29 32.92 -12.24
N MET A 320 -7.58 32.01 -11.57
CA MET A 320 -8.17 31.06 -10.64
C MET A 320 -8.81 31.78 -9.45
N LYS A 321 -10.10 31.53 -9.21
CA LYS A 321 -10.85 32.11 -8.08
C LYS A 321 -10.40 31.53 -6.73
N ASP A 322 -10.47 32.36 -5.69
CA ASP A 322 -10.44 31.91 -4.30
C ASP A 322 -11.69 31.05 -3.99
N GLY A 323 -11.50 29.87 -3.38
CA GLY A 323 -12.60 29.01 -2.93
C GLY A 323 -12.81 27.68 -3.68
N GLY A 324 -11.79 27.16 -4.39
CA GLY A 324 -11.78 25.77 -4.84
C GLY A 324 -11.46 24.78 -3.70
N GLY A 325 -11.70 23.47 -3.91
CA GLY A 325 -11.26 22.43 -2.98
C GLY A 325 -9.73 22.43 -2.77
N ILE A 326 -9.25 21.75 -1.72
CA ILE A 326 -7.85 21.78 -1.23
C ILE A 326 -6.81 21.63 -2.37
N ALA A 327 -7.03 20.68 -3.29
CA ALA A 327 -6.13 20.46 -4.43
C ALA A 327 -6.03 21.66 -5.40
N LYS A 328 -7.13 22.40 -5.63
CA LYS A 328 -7.12 23.62 -6.47
C LYS A 328 -6.33 24.74 -5.80
N THR A 329 -6.39 24.84 -4.47
CA THR A 329 -5.62 25.81 -3.68
C THR A 329 -4.11 25.55 -3.80
N VAL A 330 -3.68 24.29 -3.61
CA VAL A 330 -2.27 23.89 -3.79
C VAL A 330 -1.79 24.20 -5.21
N LYS A 331 -2.57 23.81 -6.21
CA LYS A 331 -2.25 24.05 -7.62
C LYS A 331 -2.06 25.54 -7.93
N ARG A 332 -2.97 26.40 -7.46
CA ARG A 332 -2.85 27.86 -7.64
C ARG A 332 -1.56 28.40 -7.03
N GLY A 333 -1.22 27.98 -5.80
CA GLY A 333 0.01 28.42 -5.15
C GLY A 333 1.27 27.97 -5.88
N LEU A 334 1.33 26.72 -6.36
CA LEU A 334 2.45 26.23 -7.16
C LEU A 334 2.61 27.00 -8.47
N LEU A 335 1.51 27.26 -9.19
CA LEU A 335 1.53 28.07 -10.40
C LEU A 335 2.02 29.49 -10.12
N TRP A 336 1.57 30.10 -9.01
CA TRP A 336 2.02 31.42 -8.59
C TRP A 336 3.51 31.45 -8.27
N LEU A 337 3.98 30.48 -7.47
CA LEU A 337 5.38 30.32 -7.09
C LEU A 337 6.30 30.17 -8.31
N GLU A 338 5.84 29.43 -9.31
CA GLU A 338 6.59 29.14 -10.53
C GLU A 338 6.33 30.14 -11.67
N SER A 339 5.66 31.26 -11.39
CA SER A 339 5.35 32.32 -12.35
C SER A 339 6.38 33.46 -12.37
N ASP A 340 6.09 34.49 -13.15
CA ASP A 340 6.78 35.78 -13.15
C ASP A 340 6.07 36.85 -12.29
N LEU A 341 4.99 36.47 -11.59
CA LEU A 341 4.29 37.36 -10.67
C LEU A 341 5.12 37.62 -9.40
N PRO A 342 4.96 38.80 -8.75
CA PRO A 342 5.50 39.00 -7.42
C PRO A 342 4.89 37.99 -6.44
N PRO A 343 5.67 37.48 -5.47
CA PRO A 343 5.14 36.62 -4.42
C PRO A 343 3.96 37.28 -3.69
N GLU A 344 2.83 36.59 -3.62
CA GLU A 344 1.63 37.05 -2.92
C GLU A 344 1.49 36.18 -1.64
N PRO A 345 1.69 36.74 -0.44
CA PRO A 345 1.79 35.95 0.78
C PRO A 345 0.53 35.14 1.11
N GLY A 346 -0.67 35.66 0.83
CA GLY A 346 -1.94 35.00 1.18
C GLY A 346 -2.20 33.73 0.36
N VAL A 347 -1.97 33.79 -0.94
CA VAL A 347 -2.10 32.67 -1.90
C VAL A 347 -1.08 31.59 -1.57
N LEU A 348 0.18 31.98 -1.35
CA LEU A 348 1.24 31.03 -1.03
C LEU A 348 1.02 30.38 0.35
N LEU A 349 0.60 31.14 1.36
CA LEU A 349 0.31 30.61 2.70
C LEU A 349 -0.89 29.65 2.66
N SER A 350 -1.98 30.02 1.98
CA SER A 350 -3.16 29.17 1.82
C SER A 350 -2.81 27.85 1.11
N ALA A 351 -2.01 27.92 0.05
CA ALA A 351 -1.53 26.74 -0.68
C ALA A 351 -0.59 25.87 0.17
N ALA A 352 0.30 26.47 0.96
CA ALA A 352 1.22 25.74 1.82
C ALA A 352 0.46 24.98 2.93
N THR A 353 -0.52 25.63 3.58
CA THR A 353 -1.38 24.99 4.58
C THR A 353 -2.22 23.87 3.97
N ALA A 354 -2.75 24.08 2.76
CA ALA A 354 -3.46 23.05 2.01
C ALA A 354 -2.58 21.84 1.68
N ALA A 355 -1.33 22.06 1.25
CA ALA A 355 -0.37 20.99 0.95
C ALA A 355 0.01 20.21 2.21
N SER A 356 0.27 20.91 3.33
CA SER A 356 0.55 20.29 4.63
C SER A 356 -0.62 19.42 5.11
N SER A 357 -1.87 19.87 4.92
CA SER A 357 -3.08 19.11 5.25
C SER A 357 -3.27 17.85 4.40
N LEU A 358 -2.67 17.82 3.19
CA LEU A 358 -2.59 16.65 2.30
C LEU A 358 -1.35 15.79 2.54
N LEU A 359 -0.54 16.12 3.56
CA LEU A 359 0.73 15.42 3.88
C LEU A 359 1.81 15.57 2.79
N ASP A 360 1.67 16.51 1.87
CA ASP A 360 2.68 16.85 0.87
C ASP A 360 3.64 17.90 1.46
N PHE A 361 4.50 17.42 2.39
CA PHE A 361 5.43 18.29 3.11
C PHE A 361 6.53 18.88 2.24
N GLU A 362 6.86 18.25 1.11
CA GLU A 362 7.85 18.77 0.16
C GLU A 362 7.28 19.99 -0.57
N THR A 363 6.04 19.90 -1.07
CA THR A 363 5.35 21.07 -1.63
C THR A 363 5.09 22.14 -0.57
N ALA A 364 4.70 21.74 0.64
CA ALA A 364 4.48 22.68 1.74
C ALA A 364 5.76 23.44 2.12
N GLU A 365 6.91 22.76 2.22
CA GLU A 365 8.20 23.38 2.52
C GLU A 365 8.58 24.42 1.46
N ARG A 366 8.45 24.09 0.17
CA ARG A 366 8.72 25.02 -0.94
C ARG A 366 7.86 26.28 -0.84
N LEU A 367 6.56 26.11 -0.59
CA LEU A 367 5.61 27.22 -0.51
C LEU A 367 5.82 28.06 0.78
N PHE A 368 5.98 27.43 1.95
CA PHE A 368 6.23 28.15 3.19
C PHE A 368 7.58 28.89 3.17
N THR A 369 8.62 28.33 2.55
CA THR A 369 9.91 28.99 2.34
C THR A 369 9.74 30.27 1.51
N ALA A 370 8.92 30.19 0.45
CA ALA A 370 8.61 31.36 -0.37
C ALA A 370 7.84 32.43 0.42
N VAL A 371 6.88 32.03 1.28
CA VAL A 371 6.17 32.97 2.18
C VAL A 371 7.15 33.62 3.16
N ALA A 372 8.02 32.83 3.78
CA ALA A 372 9.00 33.30 4.76
C ALA A 372 9.94 34.38 4.19
N ALA A 373 10.23 34.31 2.89
CA ALA A 373 11.07 35.28 2.18
C ALA A 373 10.39 36.64 1.89
N THR A 374 9.07 36.77 2.04
CA THR A 374 8.31 37.99 1.70
C THR A 374 8.31 39.10 2.78
N GLY A 375 8.92 38.86 3.94
CA GLY A 375 8.98 39.83 5.05
C GLY A 375 7.74 39.90 5.94
N VAL A 376 6.60 39.33 5.52
CA VAL A 376 5.37 39.12 6.33
C VAL A 376 5.36 37.71 6.97
N GLY A 377 6.53 37.07 7.02
CA GLY A 377 6.67 35.62 7.10
C GLY A 377 6.63 34.97 8.49
N SER A 378 6.40 35.70 9.58
CA SER A 378 6.39 35.12 10.94
C SER A 378 5.36 33.99 11.08
N GLN A 379 4.16 34.17 10.51
CA GLN A 379 3.08 33.20 10.53
C GLN A 379 3.40 31.91 9.75
N ALA A 380 4.36 31.93 8.82
CA ALA A 380 4.75 30.77 8.03
C ALA A 380 5.91 29.97 8.64
N ARG A 381 6.65 30.54 9.60
CA ARG A 381 7.86 29.89 10.15
C ARG A 381 7.57 28.68 11.01
N ILE A 382 6.53 28.73 11.87
CA ILE A 382 6.14 27.57 12.68
C ILE A 382 5.63 26.42 11.78
N PRO A 383 4.71 26.64 10.82
CA PRO A 383 4.32 25.60 9.86
C PRO A 383 5.47 25.11 8.95
N LEU A 384 6.43 25.97 8.59
CA LEU A 384 7.65 25.57 7.89
C LEU A 384 8.51 24.64 8.74
N ALA A 385 8.76 25.02 10.00
CA ALA A 385 9.51 24.21 10.95
C ALA A 385 8.82 22.86 11.20
N TYR A 386 7.48 22.84 11.26
CA TYR A 386 6.70 21.61 11.32
C TYR A 386 6.91 20.74 10.07
N SER A 387 6.86 21.31 8.87
CA SER A 387 7.09 20.57 7.62
C SER A 387 8.51 20.00 7.56
N LEU A 388 9.52 20.80 7.90
CA LEU A 388 10.92 20.37 7.99
C LEU A 388 11.11 19.27 9.04
N PHE A 389 10.46 19.39 10.20
CA PHE A 389 10.45 18.36 11.24
C PHE A 389 9.88 17.04 10.73
N MET A 390 8.75 17.08 10.01
CA MET A 390 8.13 15.89 9.42
C MET A 390 8.99 15.25 8.31
N MET A 391 9.83 16.04 7.65
CA MET A 391 10.84 15.59 6.67
C MET A 391 12.18 15.19 7.30
N GLU A 392 12.27 15.07 8.64
CA GLU A 392 13.48 14.74 9.40
C GLU A 392 14.65 15.73 9.24
N LYS A 393 14.37 16.96 8.80
CA LYS A 393 15.35 18.06 8.65
C LYS A 393 15.46 18.87 9.94
N GLY A 394 15.82 18.20 11.04
CA GLY A 394 15.77 18.78 12.40
C GLY A 394 16.63 20.03 12.60
N GLU A 395 17.84 20.08 12.04
CA GLU A 395 18.72 21.26 12.17
C GLU A 395 18.11 22.50 11.50
N LEU A 396 17.65 22.36 10.25
CA LEU A 396 16.97 23.42 9.51
C LEU A 396 15.69 23.89 10.21
N ALA A 397 14.95 22.97 10.85
CA ALA A 397 13.79 23.33 11.63
C ALA A 397 14.14 24.21 12.84
N LEU A 398 15.28 23.99 13.53
CA LEU A 398 15.74 24.89 14.59
C LEU A 398 16.17 26.27 14.04
N GLU A 399 16.87 26.30 12.92
CA GLU A 399 17.30 27.55 12.29
C GLU A 399 16.11 28.45 11.90
N VAL A 400 15.05 27.85 11.33
CA VAL A 400 13.82 28.56 11.01
C VAL A 400 13.13 29.12 12.26
N LEU A 401 13.25 28.43 13.39
CA LEU A 401 12.66 28.83 14.67
C LEU A 401 13.46 29.95 15.36
N ASP A 402 14.80 29.98 15.26
CA ASP A 402 15.68 30.90 16.01
C ASP A 402 15.50 32.41 15.70
N GLY A 403 14.59 32.79 14.80
CA GLY A 403 14.25 34.19 14.48
C GLY A 403 12.78 34.58 14.65
N VAL A 404 11.91 33.73 15.19
CA VAL A 404 10.46 33.99 15.31
C VAL A 404 10.17 35.08 16.35
N GLU A 405 9.52 36.18 15.94
CA GLU A 405 8.89 37.13 16.86
C GLU A 405 7.60 36.50 17.41
N VAL A 406 7.46 36.45 18.73
CA VAL A 406 6.30 35.84 19.40
C VAL A 406 5.16 36.86 19.44
N ASP A 407 4.02 36.51 18.87
CA ASP A 407 2.78 37.32 18.90
C ASP A 407 1.60 36.53 19.50
N GLU A 408 0.52 37.22 19.87
CA GLU A 408 -0.64 36.62 20.55
C GLU A 408 -1.37 35.57 19.68
N ALA A 409 -1.29 35.70 18.34
CA ALA A 409 -1.90 34.76 17.41
C ALA A 409 -1.13 33.43 17.33
N THR A 410 0.22 33.50 17.29
CA THR A 410 1.11 32.32 17.32
C THR A 410 1.15 31.61 18.68
N GLU A 411 0.64 32.24 19.75
CA GLU A 411 0.51 31.64 21.07
C GLU A 411 -0.82 30.89 21.30
N SER A 412 -1.86 31.14 20.50
CA SER A 412 -3.19 30.55 20.72
C SER A 412 -3.30 29.06 20.35
N ALA A 413 -2.49 28.59 19.38
CA ALA A 413 -2.49 27.20 18.92
C ALA A 413 -1.55 26.31 19.74
N PHE A 414 -1.89 25.03 19.86
CA PHE A 414 -1.05 24.06 20.57
C PHE A 414 0.33 23.89 19.92
N ILE A 415 0.39 23.80 18.59
CA ILE A 415 1.65 23.77 17.83
C ILE A 415 2.18 25.20 17.73
N ASN A 416 2.67 25.73 18.85
CA ASN A 416 3.32 27.02 18.95
C ASN A 416 4.86 26.88 18.83
N TYR A 417 5.55 28.03 18.82
CA TYR A 417 7.01 28.11 18.74
C TYR A 417 7.72 27.23 19.79
N MET A 418 7.28 27.29 21.05
CA MET A 418 7.93 26.55 22.15
C MET A 418 7.73 25.05 22.03
N VAL A 419 6.49 24.62 21.77
CA VAL A 419 6.14 23.20 21.57
C VAL A 419 6.87 22.65 20.35
N MET A 420 6.95 23.40 19.25
CA MET A 420 7.66 22.96 18.05
C MET A 420 9.17 22.81 18.31
N ARG A 421 9.79 23.80 18.97
CA ARG A 421 11.22 23.72 19.32
C ARG A 421 11.51 22.54 20.25
N ALA A 422 10.67 22.32 21.26
CA ALA A 422 10.80 21.20 22.17
C ALA A 422 10.57 19.85 21.48
N SER A 423 9.59 19.75 20.57
CA SER A 423 9.33 18.55 19.76
C SER A 423 10.51 18.20 18.87
N ASN A 424 11.10 19.20 18.23
CA ASN A 424 12.26 19.00 17.36
C ASN A 424 13.52 18.60 18.15
N LEU A 425 13.72 19.17 19.35
CA LEU A 425 14.77 18.71 20.27
C LEU A 425 14.54 17.27 20.73
N LEU A 426 13.28 16.90 20.99
CA LEU A 426 12.90 15.58 21.48
C LEU A 426 13.16 14.51 20.42
N TRP A 427 12.59 14.68 19.22
CA TRP A 427 12.58 13.65 18.18
C TRP A 427 13.70 13.85 17.16
N GLY A 428 13.77 15.00 16.51
CA GLY A 428 14.74 15.28 15.44
C GLY A 428 16.18 15.26 15.94
N MET A 429 16.44 15.92 17.09
CA MET A 429 17.77 15.97 17.70
C MET A 429 18.01 14.87 18.75
N ARG A 430 17.03 13.97 18.97
CA ARG A 430 17.08 12.85 19.94
C ARG A 430 17.62 13.25 21.31
N SER A 431 17.27 14.44 21.78
CA SER A 431 17.82 15.10 22.98
C SER A 431 16.70 15.38 24.01
N PRO A 432 16.12 14.35 24.64
CA PRO A 432 14.99 14.52 25.57
C PRO A 432 15.32 15.47 26.72
N GLU A 433 16.52 15.44 27.28
CA GLU A 433 16.92 16.29 28.41
C GLU A 433 16.98 17.78 28.04
N ARG A 434 17.29 18.11 26.78
CA ARG A 434 17.23 19.50 26.28
C ARG A 434 15.79 19.93 26.05
N SER A 435 14.96 19.04 25.52
CA SER A 435 13.52 19.28 25.34
C SER A 435 12.82 19.52 26.68
N TRP A 436 13.16 18.76 27.72
CA TRP A 436 12.56 18.89 29.05
C TRP A 436 12.93 20.22 29.71
N ARG A 437 14.24 20.55 29.76
CA ARG A 437 14.70 21.82 30.33
C ARG A 437 14.05 23.02 29.66
N LEU A 438 13.90 23.00 28.33
CA LEU A 438 13.24 24.07 27.60
C LEU A 438 11.78 24.27 28.04
N ILE A 439 11.05 23.18 28.30
CA ILE A 439 9.64 23.24 28.73
C ILE A 439 9.54 23.63 30.20
N ASP A 440 10.39 23.07 31.07
CA ASP A 440 10.42 23.40 32.49
C ASP A 440 10.72 24.91 32.70
N GLU A 441 11.74 25.45 32.02
CA GLU A 441 12.07 26.89 32.04
C GLU A 441 10.92 27.76 31.50
N ALA A 442 10.22 27.31 30.45
CA ALA A 442 9.09 28.05 29.90
C ALA A 442 7.87 28.05 30.83
N LEU A 443 7.65 26.98 31.59
CA LEU A 443 6.55 26.87 32.55
C LEU A 443 6.69 27.82 33.74
N GLU A 444 7.90 28.29 34.08
CA GLU A 444 8.15 29.23 35.17
C GLU A 444 7.48 30.60 34.93
N THR A 445 7.31 30.99 33.67
CA THR A 445 6.80 32.32 33.29
C THR A 445 5.49 32.27 32.51
N ALA A 446 5.07 31.11 32.02
CA ALA A 446 3.86 30.94 31.22
C ALA A 446 2.57 31.12 32.04
N GLN A 447 1.57 31.75 31.44
CA GLN A 447 0.22 31.96 32.00
C GLN A 447 -0.86 31.64 30.95
N GLY A 448 -2.12 31.52 31.40
CA GLY A 448 -3.28 31.27 30.53
C GLY A 448 -3.12 30.03 29.64
N ALA A 449 -3.63 30.11 28.40
CA ALA A 449 -3.61 29.04 27.41
C ALA A 449 -2.19 28.48 27.16
N ARG A 450 -1.17 29.35 27.10
CA ARG A 450 0.23 28.94 26.89
C ARG A 450 0.72 28.01 28.00
N ARG A 451 0.36 28.26 29.25
CA ARG A 451 0.69 27.36 30.37
C ARG A 451 0.03 26.00 30.16
N GLN A 452 -1.24 25.97 29.77
CA GLN A 452 -1.97 24.72 29.53
C GLN A 452 -1.33 23.87 28.42
N GLN A 453 -0.96 24.50 27.30
CA GLN A 453 -0.27 23.83 26.18
C GLN A 453 1.06 23.20 26.62
N LEU A 454 1.87 23.94 27.39
CA LEU A 454 3.15 23.47 27.91
C LEU A 454 2.99 22.34 28.92
N LEU A 455 1.97 22.40 29.80
CA LEU A 455 1.66 21.33 30.75
C LEU A 455 1.28 20.04 30.03
N ILE A 456 0.45 20.10 28.99
CA ILE A 456 0.10 18.92 28.18
C ILE A 456 1.33 18.36 27.45
N PHE A 457 2.19 19.21 26.87
CA PHE A 457 3.41 18.73 26.24
C PHE A 457 4.37 18.10 27.25
N ARG A 458 4.46 18.68 28.46
CA ARG A 458 5.24 18.11 29.58
C ARG A 458 4.68 16.76 30.03
N ALA A 459 3.36 16.63 30.15
CA ALA A 459 2.69 15.37 30.45
C ALA A 459 3.04 14.27 29.43
N ASN A 460 3.10 14.62 28.14
CA ASN A 460 3.54 13.69 27.10
C ASN A 460 5.01 13.27 27.24
N GLN A 461 5.91 14.20 27.55
CA GLN A 461 7.32 13.87 27.87
C GLN A 461 7.44 12.92 29.06
N LEU A 462 6.65 13.14 30.12
CA LEU A 462 6.60 12.30 31.33
C LEU A 462 6.05 10.90 31.03
N ALA A 463 5.05 10.79 30.13
CA ALA A 463 4.51 9.51 29.70
C ALA A 463 5.59 8.67 29.00
N LEU A 464 6.37 9.27 28.09
CA LEU A 464 7.51 8.61 27.43
C LEU A 464 8.60 8.18 28.42
N ALA A 465 8.80 8.98 29.47
CA ALA A 465 9.74 8.74 30.57
C ALA A 465 9.31 7.64 31.56
N ALA A 466 8.17 6.97 31.33
CA ALA A 466 7.60 5.99 32.26
C ALA A 466 7.23 6.60 33.63
N GLN A 467 6.65 7.80 33.65
CA GLN A 467 6.25 8.49 34.90
C GLN A 467 4.73 8.72 34.96
N PRO A 468 3.89 7.67 34.93
CA PRO A 468 2.44 7.79 34.75
C PRO A 468 1.73 8.53 35.89
N VAL A 469 2.27 8.47 37.12
CA VAL A 469 1.72 9.25 38.26
C VAL A 469 1.86 10.75 37.99
N GLN A 470 3.05 11.20 37.58
CA GLN A 470 3.32 12.61 37.32
C GLN A 470 2.57 13.12 36.09
N VAL A 471 2.26 12.26 35.12
CA VAL A 471 1.37 12.60 34.00
C VAL A 471 0.02 13.07 34.54
N LEU A 472 -0.63 12.27 35.39
CA LEU A 472 -1.96 12.59 35.93
C LEU A 472 -1.92 13.78 36.90
N GLU A 473 -0.84 13.93 37.69
CA GLU A 473 -0.64 15.13 38.53
C GLU A 473 -0.53 16.38 37.66
N THR A 474 0.24 16.32 36.57
CA THR A 474 0.42 17.44 35.64
C THR A 474 -0.87 17.79 34.91
N THR A 475 -1.61 16.80 34.39
CA THR A 475 -2.87 17.06 33.66
C THR A 475 -4.03 17.46 34.57
N ALA A 476 -3.98 17.13 35.86
CA ALA A 476 -4.97 17.59 36.83
C ALA A 476 -4.94 19.11 37.05
N GLU A 477 -3.81 19.77 36.77
CA GLU A 477 -3.69 21.24 36.81
C GLU A 477 -4.19 21.91 35.52
N VAL A 478 -4.52 21.12 34.48
CA VAL A 478 -4.82 21.64 33.15
C VAL A 478 -6.27 22.07 33.03
N ASP A 479 -6.46 23.31 32.57
CA ASP A 479 -7.77 23.80 32.11
C ASP A 479 -7.93 23.52 30.61
N TYR A 480 -8.65 22.44 30.30
CA TYR A 480 -8.90 22.01 28.92
C TYR A 480 -9.78 22.97 28.11
N GLU A 481 -10.54 23.87 28.75
CA GLU A 481 -11.35 24.87 28.03
C GLU A 481 -10.48 25.95 27.35
N GLN A 482 -9.23 26.08 27.78
CA GLN A 482 -8.26 27.01 27.20
C GLN A 482 -7.38 26.37 26.10
N LEU A 483 -7.65 25.11 25.73
CA LEU A 483 -6.90 24.37 24.72
C LEU A 483 -7.70 24.27 23.41
N ASP A 484 -6.98 24.21 22.29
CA ASP A 484 -7.55 23.76 21.03
C ASP A 484 -7.77 22.23 21.04
N TRP A 485 -8.52 21.71 20.07
CA TRP A 485 -8.82 20.28 19.97
C TRP A 485 -7.58 19.40 19.80
N TYR A 486 -6.48 19.93 19.27
CA TYR A 486 -5.21 19.20 19.18
C TYR A 486 -4.61 18.99 20.57
N GLY A 487 -4.54 20.05 21.38
CA GLY A 487 -4.07 20.00 22.77
C GLY A 487 -4.95 19.12 23.65
N VAL A 488 -6.28 19.21 23.50
CA VAL A 488 -7.24 18.33 24.20
C VAL A 488 -6.97 16.86 23.86
N THR A 489 -6.83 16.53 22.58
CA THR A 489 -6.53 15.16 22.11
C THR A 489 -5.20 14.64 22.69
N MET A 490 -4.15 15.48 22.67
CA MET A 490 -2.84 15.14 23.24
C MET A 490 -2.91 14.87 24.75
N GLY A 491 -3.70 15.66 25.48
CA GLY A 491 -3.90 15.47 26.92
C GLY A 491 -4.62 14.16 27.24
N TYR A 492 -5.77 13.91 26.61
CA TYR A 492 -6.52 12.67 26.82
C TYR A 492 -5.75 11.43 26.37
N SER A 493 -4.95 11.52 25.32
CA SER A 493 -4.05 10.44 24.90
C SER A 493 -3.00 10.10 25.98
N ALA A 494 -2.37 11.12 26.56
CA ALA A 494 -1.41 10.93 27.66
C ALA A 494 -2.07 10.37 28.93
N GLU A 495 -3.26 10.87 29.29
CA GLU A 495 -4.05 10.35 30.41
C GLU A 495 -4.48 8.90 30.20
N SER A 496 -4.87 8.53 28.97
CA SER A 496 -5.21 7.17 28.60
C SER A 496 -4.04 6.22 28.88
N LEU A 497 -2.84 6.55 28.37
CA LEU A 497 -1.64 5.74 28.62
C LEU A 497 -1.31 5.68 30.12
N ALA A 498 -1.34 6.81 30.83
CA ALA A 498 -1.01 6.85 32.26
C ALA A 498 -1.99 6.01 33.10
N HIS A 499 -3.30 6.13 32.85
CA HIS A 499 -4.30 5.27 33.47
C HIS A 499 -4.10 3.80 33.14
N ALA A 500 -3.75 3.47 31.89
CA ALA A 500 -3.49 2.10 31.48
C ALA A 500 -2.30 1.51 32.25
N GLU A 501 -1.18 2.22 32.31
CA GLU A 501 0.02 1.79 33.04
C GLU A 501 -0.24 1.59 34.54
N LEU A 502 -1.01 2.49 35.16
CA LEU A 502 -1.40 2.40 36.58
C LEU A 502 -2.44 1.30 36.87
N GLY A 503 -2.99 0.65 35.86
CA GLY A 503 -4.01 -0.39 36.01
C GLY A 503 -5.45 0.13 36.19
N HIS A 504 -5.70 1.42 35.94
CA HIS A 504 -7.04 2.02 35.91
C HIS A 504 -7.67 1.87 34.50
N LEU A 505 -7.83 0.63 34.05
CA LEU A 505 -8.04 0.31 32.64
C LEU A 505 -9.38 0.80 32.08
N ASP A 506 -10.45 0.86 32.88
CA ASP A 506 -11.73 1.40 32.42
C ASP A 506 -11.63 2.91 32.15
N ARG A 507 -10.89 3.64 33.00
CA ARG A 507 -10.61 5.07 32.78
C ARG A 507 -9.69 5.29 31.59
N ALA A 508 -8.72 4.40 31.38
CA ALA A 508 -7.85 4.45 30.21
C ALA A 508 -8.65 4.33 28.91
N VAL A 509 -9.56 3.35 28.83
CA VAL A 509 -10.45 3.16 27.68
C VAL A 509 -11.35 4.39 27.49
N LEU A 510 -11.93 4.94 28.56
CA LEU A 510 -12.75 6.16 28.48
C LEU A 510 -11.94 7.33 27.90
N ARG A 511 -10.73 7.57 28.41
CA ARG A 511 -9.86 8.65 27.90
C ARG A 511 -9.41 8.45 26.46
N ALA A 512 -9.20 7.20 26.03
CA ALA A 512 -8.92 6.92 24.64
C ALA A 512 -10.11 7.25 23.72
N VAL A 513 -11.34 7.00 24.19
CA VAL A 513 -12.57 7.40 23.47
C VAL A 513 -12.70 8.93 23.45
N ASP A 514 -12.54 9.61 24.59
CA ASP A 514 -12.55 11.08 24.66
C ASP A 514 -11.52 11.70 23.69
N ALA A 515 -10.31 11.13 23.62
CA ALA A 515 -9.28 11.55 22.68
C ALA A 515 -9.70 11.34 21.22
N SER A 516 -10.32 10.21 20.90
CA SER A 516 -10.79 9.92 19.54
C SER A 516 -11.94 10.85 19.11
N GLU A 517 -12.80 11.27 20.04
CA GLU A 517 -13.88 12.22 19.77
C GLU A 517 -13.33 13.63 19.55
N ALA A 518 -12.43 14.10 20.41
CA ALA A 518 -11.74 15.38 20.26
C ALA A 518 -10.96 15.47 18.94
N LEU A 519 -10.36 14.36 18.53
CA LEU A 519 -9.57 14.27 17.30
C LEU A 519 -10.40 14.52 16.03
N VAL A 520 -11.67 14.08 15.98
CA VAL A 520 -12.57 14.36 14.85
C VAL A 520 -12.75 15.86 14.62
N LEU A 521 -12.61 16.67 15.67
CA LEU A 521 -12.76 18.12 15.65
C LEU A 521 -11.44 18.86 15.36
N SER A 522 -10.32 18.15 15.19
CA SER A 522 -9.00 18.73 14.94
C SER A 522 -8.59 18.61 13.47
N GLU A 523 -8.46 19.75 12.77
CA GLU A 523 -8.02 19.77 11.36
C GLU A 523 -6.59 19.21 11.17
N GLN A 524 -5.72 19.42 12.16
CA GLN A 524 -4.30 19.00 12.14
C GLN A 524 -4.07 17.67 12.89
N GLY A 525 -5.10 17.15 13.57
CA GLY A 525 -4.95 16.05 14.51
C GLY A 525 -4.71 14.69 13.90
N LYS A 526 -4.85 14.50 12.57
CA LYS A 526 -4.81 13.18 11.91
C LYS A 526 -3.62 12.29 12.34
N PHE A 527 -2.46 12.88 12.63
CA PHE A 527 -1.28 12.16 13.12
C PHE A 527 -1.45 11.52 14.51
N LEU A 528 -2.29 12.11 15.36
CA LEU A 528 -2.58 11.62 16.71
C LEU A 528 -3.50 10.39 16.71
N GLN A 529 -4.12 10.05 15.58
CA GLN A 529 -4.98 8.86 15.48
C GLN A 529 -4.21 7.57 15.82
N GLN A 530 -2.94 7.49 15.40
CA GLN A 530 -2.10 6.30 15.64
C GLN A 530 -1.83 6.07 17.14
N PRO A 531 -1.25 7.02 17.90
CA PRO A 531 -1.01 6.81 19.33
C PRO A 531 -2.31 6.65 20.13
N VAL A 532 -3.40 7.37 19.80
CA VAL A 532 -4.70 7.20 20.47
C VAL A 532 -5.19 5.76 20.32
N THR A 533 -5.13 5.20 19.10
CA THR A 533 -5.56 3.83 18.83
C THR A 533 -4.63 2.80 19.48
N GLU A 534 -3.31 3.04 19.45
CA GLU A 534 -2.32 2.19 20.11
C GLU A 534 -2.61 2.07 21.61
N PHE A 535 -2.80 3.20 22.30
CA PHE A 535 -3.05 3.22 23.75
C PHE A 535 -4.41 2.62 24.13
N HIS A 536 -5.44 2.84 23.31
CA HIS A 536 -6.73 2.18 23.47
C HIS A 536 -6.58 0.65 23.38
N THR A 537 -5.89 0.18 22.34
CA THR A 537 -5.66 -1.25 22.08
C THR A 537 -4.86 -1.87 23.23
N PHE A 538 -3.83 -1.17 23.72
CA PHE A 538 -3.05 -1.59 24.88
C PHE A 538 -3.91 -1.70 26.15
N ALA A 539 -4.73 -0.70 26.48
CA ALA A 539 -5.59 -0.72 27.66
C ALA A 539 -6.57 -1.90 27.67
N LEU A 540 -7.19 -2.19 26.52
CA LEU A 540 -8.10 -3.33 26.36
C LEU A 540 -7.35 -4.68 26.50
N ALA A 541 -6.19 -4.83 25.86
CA ALA A 541 -5.39 -6.05 25.96
C ALA A 541 -4.87 -6.29 27.39
N ALA A 542 -4.43 -5.23 28.07
CA ALA A 542 -3.99 -5.27 29.46
C ALA A 542 -5.13 -5.64 30.42
N ALA A 543 -6.38 -5.27 30.10
CA ALA A 543 -7.54 -5.65 30.90
C ALA A 543 -7.90 -7.13 30.77
N GLY A 544 -7.47 -7.78 29.68
CA GLY A 544 -8.02 -9.08 29.27
C GLY A 544 -9.30 -8.93 28.46
N ARG A 545 -9.45 -7.83 27.72
CA ARG A 545 -10.50 -7.64 26.69
C ARG A 545 -9.87 -7.74 25.31
N ILE A 546 -9.16 -8.83 25.04
CA ILE A 546 -8.35 -8.97 23.82
C ILE A 546 -9.21 -8.97 22.55
N PRO A 547 -10.40 -9.61 22.50
CA PRO A 547 -11.29 -9.50 21.33
C PRO A 547 -11.65 -8.06 20.98
N ASP A 548 -11.94 -7.23 21.99
CA ASP A 548 -12.24 -5.80 21.79
C ASP A 548 -11.01 -5.03 21.29
N ALA A 549 -9.82 -5.35 21.81
CA ALA A 549 -8.56 -4.77 21.36
C ALA A 549 -8.31 -5.05 19.87
N VAL A 550 -8.57 -6.30 19.44
CA VAL A 550 -8.50 -6.71 18.04
C VAL A 550 -9.52 -5.94 17.20
N GLU A 551 -10.76 -5.82 17.66
CA GLU A 551 -11.81 -5.12 16.91
C GLU A 551 -11.46 -3.65 16.66
N ILE A 552 -10.96 -2.94 17.69
CA ILE A 552 -10.54 -1.54 17.58
C ILE A 552 -9.40 -1.38 16.58
N ALA A 553 -8.37 -2.24 16.68
CA ALA A 553 -7.23 -2.18 15.77
C ALA A 553 -7.61 -2.53 14.32
N GLU A 554 -8.50 -3.52 14.11
CA GLU A 554 -9.00 -3.87 12.78
C GLU A 554 -9.81 -2.74 12.16
N ARG A 555 -10.68 -2.09 12.96
CA ARG A 555 -11.49 -0.96 12.51
C ARG A 555 -10.59 0.19 12.05
N HIS A 556 -9.53 0.48 12.81
CA HIS A 556 -8.53 1.46 12.43
C HIS A 556 -7.81 1.08 11.13
N CYS A 557 -7.29 -0.14 10.99
CA CYS A 557 -6.69 -0.61 9.73
C CYS A 557 -7.64 -0.44 8.52
N ARG A 558 -8.93 -0.73 8.69
CA ARG A 558 -9.93 -0.57 7.62
C ARG A 558 -10.17 0.89 7.27
N ALA A 559 -10.17 1.79 8.26
CA ALA A 559 -10.35 3.22 8.05
C ALA A 559 -9.19 3.87 7.28
N GLN A 560 -7.98 3.30 7.36
CA GLN A 560 -6.77 3.85 6.73
C GLN A 560 -6.50 3.30 5.31
N ARG A 561 -7.43 2.54 4.69
CA ARG A 561 -7.16 1.84 3.41
C ARG A 561 -6.70 2.73 2.27
N ASP A 562 -7.22 3.95 2.19
CA ASP A 562 -6.96 4.90 1.11
C ASP A 562 -5.85 5.91 1.45
N GLU A 563 -5.24 5.81 2.64
CA GLU A 563 -4.19 6.72 3.13
C GLU A 563 -2.80 6.28 2.65
N PRO A 564 -1.76 7.15 2.67
CA PRO A 564 -0.39 6.81 2.24
C PRO A 564 0.22 5.56 2.92
N VAL A 565 1.16 4.90 2.22
CA VAL A 565 1.79 3.62 2.64
C VAL A 565 2.27 3.65 4.10
N ALA A 566 2.95 4.72 4.52
CA ALA A 566 3.50 4.84 5.86
C ALA A 566 2.43 4.89 6.96
N ILE A 567 1.28 5.54 6.72
CA ILE A 567 0.16 5.58 7.68
C ILE A 567 -0.48 4.20 7.80
N ARG A 568 -0.64 3.49 6.68
CA ARG A 568 -1.15 2.11 6.66
C ARG A 568 -0.22 1.14 7.38
N ALA A 569 1.08 1.37 7.31
CA ALA A 569 2.07 0.55 7.99
C ALA A 569 1.89 0.60 9.51
N VAL A 570 1.87 1.79 10.12
CA VAL A 570 1.67 1.93 11.58
C VAL A 570 0.32 1.38 12.02
N ALA A 571 -0.75 1.60 11.24
CA ALA A 571 -2.04 0.99 11.54
C ALA A 571 -1.96 -0.55 11.57
N SER A 572 -1.27 -1.14 10.59
CA SER A 572 -1.03 -2.58 10.52
C SER A 572 -0.20 -3.08 11.70
N GLU A 573 0.81 -2.33 12.15
CA GLU A 573 1.62 -2.65 13.32
C GLU A 573 0.79 -2.69 14.62
N ILE A 574 -0.14 -1.74 14.80
CA ILE A 574 -1.08 -1.72 15.95
C ILE A 574 -1.96 -2.98 15.94
N LEU A 575 -2.46 -3.39 14.77
CA LEU A 575 -3.19 -4.66 14.65
C LEU A 575 -2.27 -5.85 14.93
N GLY A 576 -1.01 -5.80 14.49
CA GLY A 576 0.01 -6.80 14.81
C GLY A 576 0.24 -6.96 16.32
N MET A 577 0.25 -5.85 17.08
CA MET A 577 0.28 -5.85 18.54
C MET A 577 -0.94 -6.58 19.13
N ALA A 578 -2.14 -6.28 18.64
CA ALA A 578 -3.37 -6.93 19.10
C ALA A 578 -3.38 -8.44 18.78
N MET A 579 -2.91 -8.83 17.59
CA MET A 579 -2.76 -10.23 17.18
C MET A 579 -1.75 -10.98 18.07
N LEU A 580 -0.64 -10.34 18.43
CA LEU A 580 0.32 -10.91 19.37
C LEU A 580 -0.30 -11.15 20.76
N ALA A 581 -1.11 -10.20 21.24
CA ALA A 581 -1.85 -10.35 22.50
C ALA A 581 -2.88 -11.49 22.45
N ALA A 582 -3.52 -11.69 21.29
CA ALA A 582 -4.47 -12.78 21.05
C ALA A 582 -3.80 -14.16 20.89
N GLY A 583 -2.47 -14.20 20.74
CA GLY A 583 -1.72 -15.41 20.47
C GLY A 583 -1.72 -15.84 19.00
N ASP A 584 -2.28 -15.07 18.07
CA ASP A 584 -2.17 -15.34 16.63
C ASP A 584 -0.81 -14.87 16.10
N LEU A 585 0.22 -15.68 16.36
CA LEU A 585 1.60 -15.37 16.01
C LEU A 585 1.80 -15.20 14.50
N GLN A 586 1.08 -15.97 13.68
CA GLN A 586 1.20 -15.87 12.23
C GLN A 586 0.60 -14.57 11.71
N ALA A 587 -0.56 -14.14 12.22
CA ALA A 587 -1.12 -12.84 11.89
C ALA A 587 -0.24 -11.70 12.38
N ALA A 588 0.28 -11.79 13.62
CA ALA A 588 1.22 -10.82 14.16
C ALA A 588 2.45 -10.65 13.27
N LEU A 589 3.10 -11.75 12.84
CA LEU A 589 4.30 -11.70 11.98
C LEU A 589 4.03 -11.18 10.56
N ARG A 590 2.82 -11.35 10.03
CA ARG A 590 2.41 -10.76 8.74
C ARG A 590 2.22 -9.24 8.84
N LEU A 591 1.78 -8.76 10.00
CA LEU A 591 1.43 -7.36 10.24
C LEU A 591 2.59 -6.53 10.82
N LEU A 592 3.57 -7.19 11.44
CA LEU A 592 4.79 -6.59 11.97
C LEU A 592 5.95 -6.82 11.00
N PRO A 593 6.35 -5.84 10.17
CA PRO A 593 7.31 -6.04 9.08
C PRO A 593 8.73 -6.37 9.58
N ASP A 594 9.50 -7.06 8.74
CA ASP A 594 10.89 -7.46 9.02
C ASP A 594 11.90 -6.32 8.84
N GLU A 595 11.61 -5.42 7.90
CA GLU A 595 12.46 -4.28 7.55
C GLU A 595 11.59 -3.06 7.26
N ILE A 596 12.18 -1.87 7.40
CA ILE A 596 11.61 -0.62 6.91
C ILE A 596 12.09 -0.45 5.47
N THR A 597 11.17 -0.34 4.50
CA THR A 597 11.55 -0.02 3.11
C THR A 597 12.07 1.41 3.01
N ASP A 598 12.94 1.73 2.06
CA ASP A 598 13.47 3.10 1.85
C ASP A 598 12.37 4.19 1.76
N GLU A 599 11.22 3.86 1.18
CA GLU A 599 10.05 4.77 1.09
C GLU A 599 9.41 5.07 2.47
N MET A 600 9.57 4.16 3.43
CA MET A 600 9.05 4.27 4.79
C MET A 600 10.07 4.87 5.77
N THR A 601 11.37 4.75 5.47
CA THR A 601 12.46 5.25 6.33
C THR A 601 12.42 6.76 6.53
N ASN A 602 11.93 7.50 5.52
CA ASN A 602 11.80 8.96 5.58
C ASN A 602 10.49 9.43 6.24
N ASN A 603 9.69 8.53 6.82
CA ASN A 603 8.44 8.89 7.48
C ASN A 603 8.60 8.91 9.01
N PHE A 604 8.41 10.08 9.59
CA PHE A 604 8.48 10.33 11.04
C PHE A 604 7.71 9.30 11.89
N ASN A 605 6.50 8.89 11.47
CA ASN A 605 5.67 7.98 12.27
C ASN A 605 6.26 6.57 12.30
N VAL A 606 6.75 6.09 11.15
CA VAL A 606 7.35 4.76 11.04
C VAL A 606 8.69 4.72 11.76
N ALA A 607 9.54 5.74 11.57
CA ALA A 607 10.84 5.82 12.24
C ALA A 607 10.71 5.77 13.78
N ASN A 608 9.69 6.45 14.33
CA ASN A 608 9.44 6.48 15.77
C ASN A 608 8.58 5.32 16.29
N SER A 609 7.80 4.63 15.45
CA SER A 609 7.05 3.44 15.87
C SER A 609 7.89 2.16 15.82
N PHE A 610 8.84 2.09 14.89
CA PHE A 610 9.54 0.86 14.51
C PHE A 610 10.15 0.12 15.70
N TYR A 611 10.94 0.79 16.55
CA TYR A 611 11.56 0.13 17.72
C TYR A 611 10.54 -0.63 18.58
N ARG A 612 9.38 -0.02 18.86
CA ARG A 612 8.37 -0.56 19.78
C ARG A 612 7.67 -1.78 19.20
N PHE A 613 7.27 -1.71 17.93
CA PHE A 613 6.59 -2.81 17.24
C PHE A 613 7.55 -3.92 16.81
N HIS A 614 8.80 -3.60 16.50
CA HIS A 614 9.81 -4.59 16.14
C HIS A 614 10.27 -5.42 17.35
N LEU A 615 10.20 -4.87 18.58
CA LEU A 615 10.32 -5.69 19.81
C LEU A 615 9.20 -6.74 19.93
N MET A 616 7.97 -6.40 19.50
CA MET A 616 6.85 -7.34 19.49
C MET A 616 7.00 -8.39 18.40
N ARG A 617 7.57 -8.04 17.24
CA ARG A 617 7.96 -9.02 16.20
C ARG A 617 8.94 -10.04 16.75
N ALA A 618 9.99 -9.58 17.43
CA ALA A 618 10.98 -10.46 18.06
C ALA A 618 10.32 -11.41 19.09
N GLN A 619 9.33 -10.93 19.86
CA GLN A 619 8.56 -11.81 20.75
C GLN A 619 7.73 -12.83 19.97
N ALA A 620 7.06 -12.44 18.89
CA ALA A 620 6.28 -13.35 18.05
C ALA A 620 7.16 -14.45 17.43
N LEU A 621 8.36 -14.09 16.94
CA LEU A 621 9.36 -15.03 16.41
C LEU A 621 9.84 -16.01 17.49
N ALA A 622 10.20 -15.50 18.67
CA ALA A 622 10.65 -16.34 19.78
C ALA A 622 9.56 -17.33 20.21
N ARG A 623 8.32 -16.86 20.32
CA ARG A 623 7.14 -17.68 20.65
C ARG A 623 6.74 -18.65 19.52
N SER A 624 7.18 -18.40 18.29
CA SER A 624 7.00 -19.31 17.15
C SER A 624 8.11 -20.37 17.05
N GLY A 625 9.16 -20.25 17.86
CA GLY A 625 10.28 -21.20 17.90
C GLY A 625 11.49 -20.81 17.05
N ASP A 626 11.45 -19.67 16.35
CA ASP A 626 12.58 -19.21 15.54
C ASP A 626 13.49 -18.30 16.36
N ALA A 627 14.40 -18.93 17.11
CA ALA A 627 15.34 -18.24 17.99
C ALA A 627 16.30 -17.30 17.24
N ASP A 628 16.71 -17.68 16.03
CA ASP A 628 17.70 -16.92 15.26
C ASP A 628 17.05 -15.69 14.62
N ALA A 629 15.84 -15.82 14.07
CA ALA A 629 15.08 -14.68 13.60
C ALA A 629 14.71 -13.73 14.75
N ALA A 630 14.33 -14.27 15.91
CA ALA A 630 14.03 -13.46 17.08
C ALA A 630 15.25 -12.65 17.57
N GLU A 631 16.46 -13.23 17.57
CA GLU A 631 17.68 -12.52 17.93
C GLU A 631 18.03 -11.43 16.91
N ARG A 632 17.88 -11.72 15.61
CA ARG A 632 18.07 -10.71 14.56
C ARG A 632 17.11 -9.54 14.75
N ALA A 633 15.81 -9.82 14.92
CA ALA A 633 14.80 -8.80 15.14
C ALA A 633 15.07 -7.98 16.42
N LEU A 634 15.45 -8.61 17.54
CA LEU A 634 15.81 -7.87 18.76
C LEU A 634 17.04 -6.98 18.55
N THR A 635 18.03 -7.45 17.79
CA THR A 635 19.23 -6.67 17.46
C THR A 635 18.89 -5.47 16.57
N THR A 636 18.06 -5.67 15.56
CA THR A 636 17.55 -4.60 14.68
C THR A 636 16.70 -3.59 15.43
N ALA A 637 15.87 -4.02 16.39
CA ALA A 637 15.12 -3.09 17.24
C ALA A 637 16.08 -2.16 18.00
N ARG A 638 17.12 -2.72 18.62
CA ARG A 638 18.09 -1.96 19.44
C ARG A 638 18.81 -0.86 18.67
N THR A 639 19.09 -1.04 17.39
CA THR A 639 19.75 0.01 16.57
C THR A 639 18.85 1.21 16.33
N HIS A 640 17.53 1.05 16.43
CA HIS A 640 16.52 2.09 16.24
C HIS A 640 15.98 2.67 17.56
N ARG A 641 16.56 2.30 18.71
CA ARG A 641 16.09 2.74 20.03
C ARG A 641 16.18 4.25 20.22
N HIS A 642 15.05 4.92 20.42
CA HIS A 642 15.01 6.35 20.77
C HIS A 642 15.25 6.57 22.29
N PRO A 643 16.11 7.52 22.71
CA PRO A 643 16.41 7.76 24.13
C PRO A 643 15.19 8.12 25.00
N ALA A 644 14.20 8.81 24.42
CA ALA A 644 12.99 9.19 25.14
C ALA A 644 12.06 8.01 25.47
N TYR A 645 12.20 6.86 24.81
CA TYR A 645 11.32 5.70 24.98
C TYR A 645 11.71 4.84 26.19
N VAL A 646 11.62 5.42 27.38
CA VAL A 646 11.89 4.72 28.65
C VAL A 646 10.73 3.77 28.98
N TYR A 647 9.48 4.14 28.70
CA TYR A 647 8.29 3.34 29.03
C TYR A 647 8.24 1.95 28.40
N VAL A 648 8.99 1.71 27.31
CA VAL A 648 9.09 0.41 26.63
C VAL A 648 10.36 -0.37 26.99
N ALA A 649 11.24 0.17 27.83
CA ALA A 649 12.48 -0.52 28.23
C ALA A 649 12.22 -1.89 28.85
N SER A 650 11.15 -2.01 29.64
CA SER A 650 10.70 -3.27 30.22
C SER A 650 10.19 -4.28 29.17
N THR A 651 9.65 -3.80 28.04
CA THR A 651 9.25 -4.66 26.92
C THR A 651 10.46 -5.27 26.22
N GLU A 652 11.57 -4.53 26.08
CA GLU A 652 12.82 -5.09 25.56
C GLU A 652 13.36 -6.21 26.47
N MET A 653 13.33 -6.01 27.79
CA MET A 653 13.71 -7.04 28.76
C MET A 653 12.83 -8.29 28.64
N LEU A 654 11.51 -8.13 28.49
CA LEU A 654 10.60 -9.25 28.23
C LEU A 654 10.91 -9.96 26.91
N THR A 655 11.24 -9.21 25.85
CA THR A 655 11.65 -9.80 24.57
C THR A 655 12.90 -10.64 24.72
N ALA A 656 13.90 -10.16 25.47
CA ALA A 656 15.09 -10.94 25.79
C ALA A 656 14.77 -12.20 26.64
N ALA A 657 13.79 -12.12 27.54
CA ALA A 657 13.31 -13.26 28.30
C ALA A 657 12.72 -14.36 27.39
N TRP A 658 11.85 -13.99 26.44
CA TRP A 658 11.31 -14.92 25.45
C TRP A 658 12.41 -15.54 24.56
N LEU A 659 13.43 -14.76 24.17
CA LEU A 659 14.59 -15.27 23.43
C LEU A 659 15.40 -16.29 24.25
N GLY A 660 15.57 -16.04 25.56
CA GLY A 660 16.17 -17.01 26.48
C GLY A 660 15.36 -18.29 26.58
N ALA A 661 14.02 -18.17 26.64
CA ALA A 661 13.11 -19.30 26.77
C ALA A 661 13.15 -20.23 25.54
N VAL A 662 13.09 -19.68 24.32
CA VAL A 662 13.17 -20.48 23.09
C VAL A 662 14.53 -21.17 22.93
N ARG A 663 15.60 -20.58 23.47
CA ARG A 663 16.94 -21.18 23.55
C ARG A 663 17.10 -22.19 24.69
N SER A 664 16.01 -22.56 25.36
CA SER A 664 16.00 -23.48 26.51
C SER A 664 16.83 -23.00 27.71
N ARG A 665 17.04 -21.68 27.85
CA ARG A 665 17.72 -21.06 28.99
C ARG A 665 16.70 -20.56 30.00
N THR A 666 15.92 -21.48 30.56
CA THR A 666 14.75 -21.18 31.39
C THR A 666 15.07 -20.34 32.64
N THR A 667 16.20 -20.60 33.31
CA THR A 667 16.64 -19.80 34.46
C THR A 667 16.92 -18.34 34.08
N GLU A 668 17.58 -18.13 32.93
CA GLU A 668 17.85 -16.80 32.40
C GLU A 668 16.57 -16.09 31.98
N ALA A 669 15.68 -16.79 31.28
CA ALA A 669 14.37 -16.28 30.87
C ALA A 669 13.54 -15.81 32.07
N ARG A 670 13.47 -16.61 33.14
CA ARG A 670 12.75 -16.26 34.37
C ARG A 670 13.34 -15.02 35.04
N ARG A 671 14.68 -14.97 35.18
CA ARG A 671 15.37 -13.81 35.76
C ARG A 671 15.06 -12.53 34.97
N LEU A 672 15.16 -12.58 33.64
CA LEU A 672 14.87 -11.42 32.78
C LEU A 672 13.41 -10.99 32.84
N ALA A 673 12.46 -11.95 32.92
CA ALA A 673 11.04 -11.62 33.11
C ALA A 673 10.78 -10.94 34.46
N ARG A 674 11.46 -11.37 35.54
CA ARG A 674 11.39 -10.69 36.85
C ARG A 674 12.01 -9.30 36.81
N GLU A 675 13.17 -9.14 36.18
CA GLU A 675 13.80 -7.82 36.02
C GLU A 675 12.89 -6.84 35.25
N ALA A 676 12.20 -7.33 34.21
CA ALA A 676 11.18 -6.55 33.50
C ALA A 676 10.02 -6.13 34.42
N ALA A 677 9.53 -7.05 35.27
CA ALA A 677 8.49 -6.78 36.26
C ALA A 677 8.94 -5.81 37.36
N GLU A 678 10.16 -5.94 37.87
CA GLU A 678 10.75 -5.04 38.86
C GLU A 678 10.93 -3.63 38.29
N PHE A 679 11.38 -3.51 37.04
CA PHE A 679 11.43 -2.24 36.33
C PHE A 679 10.04 -1.62 36.23
N ALA A 680 9.04 -2.40 35.78
CA ALA A 680 7.66 -1.92 35.65
C ALA A 680 7.12 -1.42 37.00
N ARG A 681 7.36 -2.18 38.08
CA ARG A 681 6.99 -1.80 39.45
C ARG A 681 7.64 -0.49 39.89
N ALA A 682 8.94 -0.33 39.65
CA ALA A 682 9.68 0.88 40.02
C ALA A 682 9.17 2.15 39.30
N HIS A 683 8.50 1.98 38.16
CA HIS A 683 7.92 3.04 37.34
C HIS A 683 6.38 3.09 37.41
N HIS A 684 5.75 2.40 38.36
CA HIS A 684 4.29 2.34 38.53
C HIS A 684 3.52 1.84 37.28
N GLN A 685 4.15 1.00 36.46
CA GLN A 685 3.55 0.33 35.30
C GLN A 685 2.88 -0.99 35.72
N PHE A 686 1.94 -0.93 36.66
CA PHE A 686 1.30 -2.10 37.27
C PHE A 686 0.60 -3.03 36.27
N ALA A 687 0.00 -2.50 35.20
CA ALA A 687 -0.58 -3.33 34.16
C ALA A 687 0.48 -4.18 33.42
N ARG A 688 1.66 -3.62 33.16
CA ARG A 688 2.79 -4.37 32.58
C ARG A 688 3.40 -5.33 33.59
N GLU A 689 3.50 -4.94 34.86
CA GLU A 689 3.98 -5.80 35.94
C GLU A 689 3.18 -7.12 35.99
N VAL A 690 1.84 -7.04 35.87
CA VAL A 690 0.97 -8.22 35.76
C VAL A 690 1.36 -9.11 34.57
N CYS A 691 1.47 -8.54 33.37
CA CYS A 691 1.82 -9.30 32.16
C CYS A 691 3.21 -9.95 32.24
N TYR A 692 4.19 -9.27 32.84
CA TYR A 692 5.56 -9.78 32.96
C TYR A 692 5.69 -10.85 34.03
N LEU A 693 5.02 -10.70 35.18
CA LEU A 693 4.93 -11.75 36.19
C LEU A 693 4.14 -12.96 35.68
N GLN A 694 3.06 -12.76 34.92
CA GLN A 694 2.35 -13.84 34.21
C GLN A 694 3.32 -14.61 33.29
N THR A 695 4.15 -13.89 32.52
CA THR A 695 5.18 -14.50 31.66
C THR A 695 6.22 -15.27 32.48
N ALA A 696 6.64 -14.75 33.64
CA ALA A 696 7.55 -15.47 34.53
C ALA A 696 6.93 -16.81 35.00
N VAL A 697 5.63 -16.81 35.35
CA VAL A 697 4.88 -18.04 35.71
C VAL A 697 4.87 -19.03 34.54
N GLN A 698 4.69 -18.56 33.29
CA GLN A 698 4.81 -19.39 32.08
C GLN A 698 6.23 -20.00 31.91
N PHE A 699 7.24 -19.43 32.56
CA PHE A 699 8.62 -19.96 32.67
C PHE A 699 8.86 -20.74 33.99
N ASP A 700 7.81 -21.31 34.56
CA ASP A 700 7.80 -22.08 35.82
C ASP A 700 8.23 -21.30 37.07
N ASP A 701 7.97 -19.99 37.12
CA ASP A 701 8.21 -19.18 38.31
C ASP A 701 7.12 -19.38 39.37
N VAL A 702 7.48 -20.03 40.47
CA VAL A 702 6.58 -20.32 41.60
C VAL A 702 6.55 -19.23 42.66
N ASP A 703 7.42 -18.21 42.58
CA ASP A 703 7.54 -17.18 43.61
C ASP A 703 6.74 -15.91 43.25
N ALA A 704 6.00 -15.91 42.13
CA ALA A 704 5.26 -14.73 41.64
C ALA A 704 3.86 -14.57 42.27
N ALA A 705 3.33 -15.63 42.90
CA ALA A 705 1.94 -15.70 43.37
C ALA A 705 1.57 -14.58 44.36
N GLY A 706 2.43 -14.31 45.36
CA GLY A 706 2.16 -13.27 46.36
C GLY A 706 1.99 -11.88 45.75
N ARG A 707 2.91 -11.50 44.85
CA ARG A 707 2.86 -10.18 44.20
C ARG A 707 1.70 -10.06 43.21
N LEU A 708 1.42 -11.11 42.43
CA LEU A 708 0.25 -11.10 41.55
C LEU A 708 -1.07 -11.02 42.31
N ALA A 709 -1.17 -11.63 43.50
CA ALA A 709 -2.34 -11.50 44.36
C ALA A 709 -2.54 -10.05 44.86
N GLU A 710 -1.46 -9.33 45.20
CA GLU A 710 -1.53 -7.90 45.51
C GLU A 710 -1.99 -7.09 44.29
N LEU A 711 -1.40 -7.34 43.11
CA LEU A 711 -1.73 -6.63 41.88
C LEU A 711 -3.18 -6.86 41.43
N ALA A 712 -3.74 -8.04 41.66
CA ALA A 712 -5.15 -8.33 41.38
C ALA A 712 -6.13 -7.44 42.19
N THR A 713 -5.67 -6.79 43.28
CA THR A 713 -6.46 -5.80 44.02
C THR A 713 -6.30 -4.36 43.50
N GLN A 714 -5.29 -4.11 42.65
CA GLN A 714 -4.89 -2.77 42.19
C GLN A 714 -5.18 -2.56 40.71
N VAL A 715 -5.01 -3.60 39.89
CA VAL A 715 -5.18 -3.55 38.44
C VAL A 715 -6.58 -4.06 38.07
N GLN A 716 -7.33 -3.24 37.36
CA GLN A 716 -8.67 -3.55 36.90
C GLN A 716 -8.67 -4.60 35.78
N GLY A 717 -9.76 -5.34 35.65
CA GLY A 717 -9.98 -6.30 34.56
C GLY A 717 -9.67 -7.76 34.92
N PRO A 718 -10.21 -8.71 34.14
CA PRO A 718 -10.07 -10.14 34.40
C PRO A 718 -8.61 -10.64 34.36
N ARG A 719 -7.73 -10.05 33.53
CA ARG A 719 -6.35 -10.53 33.36
C ARG A 719 -5.59 -10.64 34.68
N ALA A 720 -5.62 -9.61 35.53
CA ALA A 720 -4.87 -9.60 36.78
C ALA A 720 -5.36 -10.70 37.76
N THR A 721 -6.67 -10.92 37.81
CA THR A 721 -7.28 -11.97 38.63
C THR A 721 -6.90 -13.37 38.14
N VAL A 722 -6.97 -13.60 36.83
CA VAL A 722 -6.60 -14.89 36.21
C VAL A 722 -5.10 -15.17 36.40
N ALA A 723 -4.24 -14.16 36.19
CA ALA A 723 -2.80 -14.30 36.40
C ALA A 723 -2.44 -14.64 37.86
N ALA A 724 -3.12 -14.03 38.84
CA ALA A 724 -2.93 -14.33 40.26
C ALA A 724 -3.34 -15.77 40.61
N ARG A 725 -4.50 -16.22 40.13
CA ARG A 725 -4.96 -17.61 40.32
C ARG A 725 -4.02 -18.60 39.66
N TYR A 726 -3.60 -18.33 38.43
CA TYR A 726 -2.61 -19.13 37.70
C TYR A 726 -1.30 -19.29 38.48
N ALA A 727 -0.74 -18.19 38.97
CA ALA A 727 0.49 -18.21 39.75
C ALA A 727 0.32 -19.00 41.06
N ALA A 728 -0.77 -18.78 41.80
CA ALA A 728 -1.05 -19.51 43.03
C ALA A 728 -1.22 -21.02 42.79
N ALA A 729 -1.91 -21.39 41.71
CA ALA A 729 -2.09 -22.78 41.30
C ALA A 729 -0.76 -23.46 40.96
N LEU A 730 0.12 -22.76 40.24
CA LEU A 730 1.47 -23.26 39.94
C LEU A 730 2.29 -23.46 41.22
N SER A 731 2.30 -22.48 42.12
CA SER A 731 3.02 -22.56 43.41
C SER A 731 2.52 -23.71 44.30
N ALA A 732 1.22 -23.99 44.27
CA ALA A 732 0.58 -25.06 45.04
C ALA A 732 0.65 -26.44 44.36
N ASP A 733 1.17 -26.52 43.12
CA ASP A 733 1.09 -27.70 42.26
C ASP A 733 -0.35 -28.21 42.10
N ASP A 734 -1.33 -27.30 41.97
CA ASP A 734 -2.75 -27.60 41.81
C ASP A 734 -3.13 -27.71 40.32
N ALA A 735 -3.07 -28.94 39.81
CA ALA A 735 -3.38 -29.22 38.42
C ALA A 735 -4.82 -28.86 37.98
N ALA A 736 -5.80 -28.94 38.89
CA ALA A 736 -7.19 -28.65 38.54
C ALA A 736 -7.43 -27.14 38.38
N GLU A 737 -6.83 -26.35 39.28
CA GLU A 737 -6.88 -24.90 39.17
C GLU A 737 -6.08 -24.38 37.98
N LEU A 738 -4.96 -25.03 37.60
CA LEU A 738 -4.24 -24.73 36.36
C LEU A 738 -5.09 -25.00 35.09
N GLU A 739 -5.91 -26.04 35.07
CA GLU A 739 -6.89 -26.25 33.98
C GLU A 739 -7.99 -25.17 33.97
N GLY A 740 -8.44 -24.74 35.15
CA GLY A 740 -9.36 -23.61 35.29
C GLY A 740 -8.77 -22.33 34.71
N ALA A 741 -7.55 -21.97 35.12
CA ALA A 741 -6.82 -20.82 34.58
C ALA A 741 -6.61 -20.91 33.06
N SER A 742 -6.35 -22.10 32.52
CA SER A 742 -6.28 -22.32 31.07
C SER A 742 -7.60 -22.00 30.35
N THR A 743 -8.74 -22.24 30.98
CA THR A 743 -10.06 -21.89 30.43
C THR A 743 -10.28 -20.39 30.51
N ASP A 744 -10.00 -19.79 31.67
CA ASP A 744 -10.18 -18.35 31.86
C ASP A 744 -9.26 -17.50 30.95
N PHE A 745 -8.02 -17.95 30.68
CA PHE A 745 -7.15 -17.32 29.69
C PHE A 745 -7.71 -17.40 28.26
N GLU A 746 -8.32 -18.53 27.89
CA GLU A 746 -8.98 -18.70 26.60
C GLU A 746 -10.18 -17.75 26.47
N ASP A 747 -10.97 -17.59 27.54
CA ASP A 747 -12.15 -16.72 27.57
C ASP A 747 -11.79 -15.22 27.41
N ILE A 748 -10.67 -14.77 28.00
CA ILE A 748 -10.18 -13.40 27.81
C ILE A 748 -9.42 -13.19 26.48
N GLY A 749 -9.22 -14.27 25.71
CA GLY A 749 -8.57 -14.28 24.40
C GLY A 749 -7.05 -14.46 24.40
N ASP A 750 -6.41 -14.75 25.54
CA ASP A 750 -4.95 -15.01 25.62
C ASP A 750 -4.67 -16.49 25.38
N LEU A 751 -4.73 -16.90 24.11
CA LEU A 751 -4.63 -18.31 23.73
C LEU A 751 -3.26 -18.93 24.07
N LEU A 752 -2.20 -18.13 24.10
CA LEU A 752 -0.86 -18.62 24.45
C LEU A 752 -0.74 -18.91 25.95
N ALA A 753 -1.20 -17.99 26.81
CA ALA A 753 -1.24 -18.24 28.26
C ALA A 753 -2.17 -19.42 28.60
N ALA A 754 -3.27 -19.57 27.87
CA ALA A 754 -4.15 -20.73 27.99
C ALA A 754 -3.43 -22.04 27.66
N ALA A 755 -2.59 -22.07 26.61
CA ALA A 755 -1.79 -23.22 26.23
C ALA A 755 -0.73 -23.55 27.30
N ASP A 756 -0.07 -22.54 27.85
CA ASP A 756 0.95 -22.70 28.88
C ASP A 756 0.37 -23.23 30.19
N ALA A 757 -0.75 -22.68 30.66
CA ALA A 757 -1.44 -23.16 31.86
C ALA A 757 -1.89 -24.62 31.71
N ALA A 758 -2.42 -25.01 30.53
CA ALA A 758 -2.73 -26.41 30.24
C ALA A 758 -1.47 -27.29 30.21
N GLY A 759 -0.35 -26.76 29.73
CA GLY A 759 0.93 -27.47 29.69
C GLY A 759 1.47 -27.75 31.09
N GLN A 760 1.40 -26.77 31.98
CA GLN A 760 1.78 -26.93 33.38
C GLN A 760 0.80 -27.82 34.16
N ALA A 761 -0.51 -27.71 33.91
CA ALA A 761 -1.49 -28.65 34.45
C ALA A 761 -1.15 -30.10 34.07
N ALA A 762 -0.73 -30.34 32.82
CA ALA A 762 -0.29 -31.64 32.36
C ALA A 762 0.93 -32.16 33.15
N VAL A 763 1.92 -31.29 33.42
CA VAL A 763 3.09 -31.63 34.24
C VAL A 763 2.67 -31.97 35.67
N SER A 764 1.81 -31.15 36.28
CA SER A 764 1.33 -31.32 37.65
C SER A 764 0.53 -32.63 37.82
N TYR A 765 -0.43 -32.91 36.93
CA TYR A 765 -1.15 -34.19 36.94
C TYR A 765 -0.23 -35.40 36.79
N ARG A 766 0.87 -35.29 36.03
CA ARG A 766 1.85 -36.39 35.94
C ARG A 766 2.55 -36.60 37.27
N ARG A 767 2.98 -35.54 37.95
CA ARG A 767 3.59 -35.63 39.30
C ARG A 767 2.63 -36.28 40.30
N ALA A 768 1.34 -35.96 40.18
CA ALA A 768 0.26 -36.57 40.99
C ALA A 768 -0.15 -38.00 40.55
N GLY A 769 0.50 -38.59 39.54
CA GLY A 769 0.19 -39.94 39.06
C GLY A 769 -1.14 -40.08 38.29
N ARG A 770 -1.77 -38.96 37.89
CA ARG A 770 -3.06 -38.91 37.17
C ARG A 770 -2.83 -38.87 35.66
N ALA A 771 -2.35 -39.98 35.10
CA ALA A 771 -1.93 -40.07 33.69
C ALA A 771 -3.02 -39.67 32.67
N GLY A 772 -4.29 -39.98 32.93
CA GLY A 772 -5.41 -39.61 32.04
C GLY A 772 -5.62 -38.10 31.96
N SER A 773 -5.76 -37.46 33.13
CA SER A 773 -5.89 -36.00 33.24
C SER A 773 -4.67 -35.27 32.65
N ALA A 774 -3.47 -35.75 32.94
CA ALA A 774 -2.23 -35.21 32.38
C ALA A 774 -2.24 -35.18 30.84
N MET A 775 -2.81 -36.21 30.23
CA MET A 775 -2.84 -36.33 28.78
C MET A 775 -3.94 -35.49 28.14
N THR A 776 -5.09 -35.37 28.80
CA THR A 776 -6.14 -34.43 28.41
C THR A 776 -5.60 -33.01 28.41
N ALA A 777 -4.96 -32.59 29.52
CA ALA A 777 -4.33 -31.29 29.64
C ALA A 777 -3.23 -31.07 28.57
N ALA A 778 -2.37 -32.07 28.33
CA ALA A 778 -1.35 -31.99 27.27
C ALA A 778 -1.97 -31.88 25.85
N SER A 779 -3.11 -32.55 25.61
CA SER A 779 -3.84 -32.43 24.34
C SER A 779 -4.45 -31.05 24.17
N ARG A 780 -4.99 -30.46 25.24
CA ARG A 780 -5.49 -29.08 25.24
C ARG A 780 -4.37 -28.09 24.95
N ALA A 781 -3.23 -28.21 25.65
CA ALA A 781 -2.04 -27.39 25.41
C ALA A 781 -1.59 -27.42 23.94
N ARG A 782 -1.49 -28.63 23.35
CA ARG A 782 -1.15 -28.78 21.92
C ARG A 782 -2.19 -28.17 20.98
N SER A 783 -3.48 -28.36 21.27
CA SER A 783 -4.56 -27.82 20.44
C SER A 783 -4.57 -26.28 20.45
N LEU A 784 -4.33 -25.66 21.60
CA LEU A 784 -4.24 -24.21 21.74
C LEU A 784 -2.97 -23.69 21.06
N ALA A 785 -1.81 -24.33 21.29
CA ALA A 785 -0.56 -23.98 20.63
C ALA A 785 -0.66 -24.05 19.10
N ALA A 786 -1.38 -25.05 18.55
CA ALA A 786 -1.64 -25.16 17.12
C ALA A 786 -2.50 -24.00 16.59
N ARG A 787 -3.51 -23.53 17.35
CA ARG A 787 -4.29 -22.32 17.01
C ARG A 787 -3.44 -21.06 17.06
N CYS A 788 -2.39 -21.04 17.88
CA CYS A 788 -1.39 -19.98 17.94
C CYS A 788 -0.28 -20.11 16.86
N GLY A 789 -0.52 -20.87 15.79
CA GLY A 789 0.47 -21.06 14.72
C GLY A 789 1.61 -22.02 15.03
N GLY A 790 1.44 -22.91 16.01
CA GLY A 790 2.48 -23.83 16.46
C GLY A 790 3.37 -23.24 17.54
N ALA A 791 2.81 -22.39 18.40
CA ALA A 791 3.56 -21.69 19.44
C ALA A 791 4.34 -22.64 20.36
N THR A 792 5.49 -22.17 20.83
CA THR A 792 6.38 -22.88 21.75
C THR A 792 6.70 -22.04 22.97
N SER A 793 6.86 -22.74 24.09
CA SER A 793 7.25 -22.21 25.39
C SER A 793 7.84 -23.34 26.23
N PRO A 794 8.50 -23.03 27.36
CA PRO A 794 8.91 -24.05 28.32
C PRO A 794 7.74 -24.94 28.80
N ALA A 795 6.58 -24.34 29.08
CA ALA A 795 5.39 -25.07 29.55
C ALA A 795 4.82 -26.01 28.48
N ILE A 796 4.68 -25.56 27.23
CA ILE A 796 4.18 -26.36 26.10
C ILE A 796 5.17 -27.49 25.77
N ALA A 797 6.47 -27.19 25.76
CA ALA A 797 7.51 -28.19 25.53
C ALA A 797 7.50 -29.25 26.65
N ALA A 798 7.39 -28.84 27.91
CA ALA A 798 7.31 -29.76 29.05
C ALA A 798 6.04 -30.62 29.02
N ALA A 799 4.94 -30.14 28.44
CA ALA A 799 3.70 -30.90 28.28
C ALA A 799 3.85 -32.09 27.31
N SER A 800 4.82 -32.03 26.40
CA SER A 800 5.06 -33.01 25.34
C SER A 800 5.66 -34.30 25.89
N PHE A 801 4.82 -35.11 26.53
CA PHE A 801 5.18 -36.46 26.99
C PHE A 801 4.63 -37.52 26.03
N THR A 802 5.52 -38.37 25.52
CA THR A 802 5.13 -39.64 24.91
C THR A 802 4.93 -40.66 26.03
N PRO A 803 3.76 -41.32 26.17
CA PRO A 803 3.60 -42.40 27.14
C PRO A 803 4.73 -43.43 26.99
N PRO A 804 5.23 -44.03 28.09
CA PRO A 804 6.32 -45.00 28.05
C PRO A 804 5.79 -46.36 27.58
N PHE A 805 5.16 -46.35 26.39
CA PHE A 805 4.77 -47.56 25.70
C PHE A 805 6.02 -48.35 25.36
N THR A 806 5.98 -49.63 25.66
CA THR A 806 6.87 -50.58 25.00
C THR A 806 6.64 -50.51 23.50
N ALA A 807 7.64 -50.90 22.70
CA ALA A 807 7.52 -50.92 21.24
C ALA A 807 6.22 -51.61 20.77
N ARG A 808 5.83 -52.68 21.47
CA ARG A 808 4.63 -53.46 21.16
C ARG A 808 3.31 -52.80 21.54
N GLU A 809 3.27 -52.13 22.70
CA GLU A 809 2.10 -51.36 23.10
C GLU A 809 1.88 -50.16 22.16
N ARG A 810 2.96 -49.51 21.71
CA ARG A 810 2.89 -48.39 20.76
C ARG A 810 2.35 -48.85 19.41
N GLU A 811 2.87 -49.95 18.87
CA GLU A 811 2.42 -50.53 17.62
C GLU A 811 0.92 -50.90 17.65
N VAL A 812 0.46 -51.55 18.73
CA VAL A 812 -0.96 -51.86 18.92
C VAL A 812 -1.81 -50.60 19.06
N ALA A 813 -1.35 -49.59 19.82
CA ALA A 813 -2.08 -48.34 20.02
C ALA A 813 -2.22 -47.52 18.71
N VAL A 814 -1.20 -47.51 17.85
CA VAL A 814 -1.27 -46.92 16.50
C VAL A 814 -2.34 -47.60 15.64
N LEU A 815 -2.38 -48.94 15.63
CA LEU A 815 -3.38 -49.67 14.84
C LEU A 815 -4.81 -49.47 15.38
N VAL A 816 -4.96 -49.28 16.70
CA VAL A 816 -6.24 -48.87 17.32
C VAL A 816 -6.66 -47.47 16.83
N ALA A 817 -5.71 -46.53 16.73
CA ALA A 817 -5.95 -45.17 16.22
C ALA A 817 -6.49 -45.16 14.78
N ARG A 818 -5.95 -46.07 13.95
CA ARG A 818 -6.36 -46.30 12.56
C ARG A 818 -7.70 -47.05 12.40
N GLY A 819 -8.33 -47.43 13.51
CA GLY A 819 -9.68 -48.01 13.52
C GLY A 819 -9.75 -49.54 13.43
N LEU A 820 -8.62 -50.26 13.35
CA LEU A 820 -8.60 -51.73 13.16
C LEU A 820 -9.16 -52.46 14.38
N SER A 821 -10.09 -53.40 14.19
CA SER A 821 -10.63 -54.28 15.24
C SER A 821 -9.56 -55.14 15.92
N ASN A 822 -9.85 -55.68 17.11
CA ASN A 822 -8.89 -56.53 17.83
C ASN A 822 -8.47 -57.77 17.00
N ARG A 823 -9.34 -58.28 16.12
CA ARG A 823 -9.05 -59.41 15.23
C ARG A 823 -8.11 -59.02 14.09
N GLU A 824 -8.32 -57.84 13.50
CA GLU A 824 -7.45 -57.30 12.45
C GLU A 824 -6.07 -56.95 13.02
N ILE A 825 -6.01 -56.31 14.18
CA ILE A 825 -4.74 -56.02 14.86
C ILE A 825 -3.99 -57.31 15.16
N ALA A 826 -4.66 -58.33 15.71
CA ALA A 826 -4.08 -59.63 16.02
C ALA A 826 -3.44 -60.30 14.79
N GLN A 827 -4.08 -60.19 13.62
CA GLN A 827 -3.53 -60.66 12.35
C GLN A 827 -2.33 -59.82 11.91
N THR A 828 -2.45 -58.49 11.92
CA THR A 828 -1.40 -57.55 11.48
C THR A 828 -0.11 -57.70 12.30
N VAL A 829 -0.22 -57.86 13.61
CA VAL A 829 0.95 -58.00 14.48
C VAL A 829 1.30 -59.46 14.80
N SER A 830 0.62 -60.46 14.23
CA SER A 830 0.87 -61.89 14.52
C SER A 830 0.78 -62.24 16.02
N LEU A 831 -0.30 -61.82 16.70
CA LEU A 831 -0.60 -62.13 18.09
C LEU A 831 -1.99 -62.75 18.24
N SER A 832 -2.31 -63.33 19.39
CA SER A 832 -3.69 -63.73 19.70
C SER A 832 -4.57 -62.50 20.00
N VAL A 833 -5.88 -62.59 19.75
CA VAL A 833 -6.85 -61.53 20.10
C VAL A 833 -6.78 -61.16 21.58
N ARG A 834 -6.62 -62.17 22.47
CA ARG A 834 -6.47 -61.98 23.92
C ARG A 834 -5.20 -61.21 24.29
N THR A 835 -4.12 -61.42 23.54
CA THR A 835 -2.84 -60.71 23.73
C THR A 835 -2.97 -59.25 23.28
N VAL A 836 -3.68 -58.99 22.18
CA VAL A 836 -4.01 -57.63 21.72
C VAL A 836 -4.87 -56.90 22.75
N GLU A 837 -5.91 -57.55 23.29
CA GLU A 837 -6.73 -56.98 24.38
C GLU A 837 -5.90 -56.63 25.61
N SER A 838 -4.95 -57.51 25.97
CA SER A 838 -4.02 -57.27 27.07
C SER A 838 -3.09 -56.08 26.79
N HIS A 839 -2.59 -55.93 25.56
CA HIS A 839 -1.78 -54.78 25.16
C HIS A 839 -2.59 -53.49 25.10
N ILE A 840 -3.83 -53.52 24.60
CA ILE A 840 -4.75 -52.36 24.62
C ILE A 840 -5.03 -51.96 26.06
N TYR A 841 -5.30 -52.92 26.95
CA TYR A 841 -5.52 -52.66 28.37
C TYR A 841 -4.29 -52.05 29.05
N ARG A 842 -3.09 -52.64 28.86
CA ARG A 842 -1.84 -52.10 29.44
C ARG A 842 -1.45 -50.75 28.85
N ALA A 843 -1.64 -50.55 27.54
CA ALA A 843 -1.44 -49.26 26.89
C ALA A 843 -2.43 -48.23 27.43
N SER A 844 -3.71 -48.61 27.63
CA SER A 844 -4.73 -47.75 28.24
C SER A 844 -4.37 -47.38 29.68
N ILE A 845 -3.85 -48.32 30.48
CA ILE A 845 -3.33 -48.05 31.84
C ILE A 845 -2.12 -47.10 31.80
N LYS A 846 -1.11 -47.39 30.96
CA LYS A 846 0.11 -46.57 30.85
C LYS A 846 -0.18 -45.18 30.31
N ALA A 847 -1.22 -45.04 29.49
CA ALA A 847 -1.74 -43.77 29.01
C ALA A 847 -2.77 -43.14 29.97
N GLY A 848 -3.20 -43.85 31.02
CA GLY A 848 -4.21 -43.39 31.96
C GLY A 848 -5.61 -43.18 31.39
N VAL A 849 -5.97 -43.79 30.25
CA VAL A 849 -7.30 -43.66 29.62
C VAL A 849 -8.19 -44.86 29.85
N SER A 850 -9.50 -44.60 29.92
CA SER A 850 -10.54 -45.62 30.09
C SER A 850 -10.99 -46.19 28.74
N GLY A 851 -10.21 -47.15 28.24
CA GLY A 851 -10.64 -48.05 27.16
C GLY A 851 -10.26 -47.60 25.75
N ARG A 852 -10.68 -48.43 24.78
CA ARG A 852 -10.21 -48.42 23.39
C ARG A 852 -10.50 -47.13 22.63
N ALA A 853 -11.68 -46.54 22.79
CA ALA A 853 -12.07 -45.33 22.08
C ALA A 853 -11.21 -44.12 22.52
N ALA A 854 -10.98 -43.99 23.82
CA ALA A 854 -10.12 -42.95 24.39
C ALA A 854 -8.65 -43.14 23.97
N LEU A 855 -8.14 -44.39 23.97
CA LEU A 855 -6.80 -44.72 23.43
C LEU A 855 -6.67 -44.40 21.93
N ALA A 856 -7.73 -44.59 21.14
CA ALA A 856 -7.73 -44.29 19.70
C ALA A 856 -7.69 -42.78 19.42
N GLN A 857 -8.49 -41.99 20.16
CA GLN A 857 -8.53 -40.53 20.02
C GLN A 857 -7.19 -39.89 20.38
N LEU A 858 -6.57 -40.38 21.46
CA LEU A 858 -5.23 -40.01 21.90
C LEU A 858 -4.18 -40.20 20.81
N MET A 859 -4.12 -41.41 20.22
CA MET A 859 -3.08 -41.75 19.24
C MET A 859 -3.26 -41.02 17.91
N ARG A 860 -4.51 -40.72 17.51
CA ARG A 860 -4.78 -39.90 16.30
C ARG A 860 -4.27 -38.46 16.44
N GLY A 861 -4.37 -37.89 17.65
CA GLY A 861 -3.76 -36.58 17.95
C GLY A 861 -2.22 -36.59 17.95
N ALA A 862 -1.59 -37.76 18.02
CA ALA A 862 -0.13 -37.91 17.93
C ALA A 862 0.37 -38.26 16.51
N GLU A 863 -0.45 -38.92 15.67
CA GLU A 863 -0.10 -39.26 14.27
C GLU A 863 -0.31 -38.12 13.27
N GLN A 864 -1.16 -37.11 13.55
CA GLN A 864 -1.32 -35.92 12.69
C GLN A 864 -0.11 -34.97 12.70
N LEU A 865 0.96 -35.33 13.42
CA LEU A 865 2.21 -34.58 13.62
C LEU A 865 3.44 -35.32 13.05
N ARG A 866 3.26 -36.16 12.03
CA ARG A 866 4.37 -36.71 11.23
C ARG A 866 4.26 -36.34 9.76
#